data_AF-A3U6P4-F1
#
_entry.id   AF-A3U6P4-F1
#
_cell.length_a   1.000
_cell.length_b   1.000
_cell.length_c   1.000
_cell.angle_alpha   90.00
_cell.angle_beta   90.00
_cell.angle_gamma   90.00
#
_symmetry.space_group_name_H-M   'P 1'
#
loop_
_entity.id
_entity.type
_entity.pdbx_description
1 polymer ?
#
loop_
_entity_poly.entity_id
_entity_poly.type
_entity_poly.pdbx_seq_one_letter_code
_entity_poly.pdbx_strand_id
1 'polypeptide(L)'
;MKTLSLSLLALLLSSSIFSQDSTKVEVPKRIYTTASISSYSTPEIDGILNDDAWNAVEWTTDYIENQPDENTPPTEQTKMKIAYDDKNIYVAFRCYDAEPENIVKRLSRRDGFEGDWVEVNFDSFNDDRTGFSFTVTAAGVKGDEFISNNGNFDGSYNPIWYVKTNIDTEGWTAEMRIPLSQLRFSADQDQVWGLQSTRRYFRAEERSLWQRLPADAPGFVSEFGELRGLVGLKPQKQLEIQPFILGQQDVYEEERGNPFRDGADTKLNTGLDAKIGITNDLTLDLTINPDFGQVEADPAAIALDGFQLFFQEQRPFFVANSNIFNYSLDNFSPGNLFYSRRIGRSPQGFAQSDNIQYTNQPNNTTIYGAAKFSGKTKNGWSLGVIESVTAKEFVEIIDFDNQTTEQIVEPLTNYFVGRAQKDFNDRNSYIGTMFTATNRDLEDGQFLNFLRRDAYSAGIDFKHNWKDRKYYLEGMAYGSHVKGSKEAIARTQQSLTHLFGRVDAGHVEIDTTRTSLSGTGGRLEIGKASGGNFRAHLGGTWRSPELELNDIGFLRRADEIRQYARLSYQTLKPFGNFRRINAQYRHYNSFDFDGNYNVAEHRLDGFAQFKNNWGIETGFIHKPRNYNVSTLRGGPRFRFSKENINYFFIGSDSRKKFVYSGGYVISEAVDKQFTYLELSARMSYQPTDALNLSIRPVYSKNPNQTQYVATREVNGTSRYITANIEQQTLSAQFRLNYTFTPNFSLQFYAQPFVSTGRYSNFNYITDATADNLEDRFQLYNDNQISLENGTYNIDDTENGTTDYSFSNPDFAFSQLNTNLVLRWEYIPGSELFLVWSLNGNAFEQPDNHIASTLTDFVTESRHSNTFLLKATYRFVL
;
A
#
# COMPACT_ATOMS: atom_id res chain seq x y z
N MET A 1 9.74 39.26 -22.28
CA MET A 1 8.81 40.33 -21.85
C MET A 1 7.32 39.95 -21.88
N LYS A 2 6.86 38.93 -22.62
CA LYS A 2 5.47 38.41 -22.52
C LYS A 2 5.21 37.47 -21.33
N THR A 3 6.26 37.03 -20.63
CA THR A 3 6.20 36.13 -19.46
C THR A 3 5.88 36.86 -18.14
N LEU A 4 6.21 38.14 -18.01
CA LEU A 4 5.95 38.91 -16.78
C LEU A 4 4.47 39.28 -16.61
N SER A 5 3.72 39.41 -17.72
CA SER A 5 2.32 39.82 -17.72
C SER A 5 1.37 38.71 -17.26
N LEU A 6 1.74 37.44 -17.42
CA LEU A 6 0.95 36.29 -16.93
C LEU A 6 1.07 36.11 -15.41
N SER A 7 2.25 36.37 -14.85
CA SER A 7 2.51 36.31 -13.39
C SER A 7 1.71 37.37 -12.62
N LEU A 8 1.55 38.56 -13.21
CA LEU A 8 0.78 39.65 -12.59
C LEU A 8 -0.74 39.37 -12.63
N LEU A 9 -1.23 38.73 -13.70
CA LEU A 9 -2.63 38.31 -13.81
C LEU A 9 -2.97 37.16 -12.86
N ALA A 10 -2.04 36.23 -12.63
CA ALA A 10 -2.16 35.17 -11.62
C ALA A 10 -2.16 35.71 -10.19
N LEU A 11 -1.35 36.74 -9.89
CA LEU A 11 -1.39 37.43 -8.59
C LEU A 11 -2.72 38.17 -8.37
N LEU A 12 -3.27 38.82 -9.40
CA LEU A 12 -4.52 39.58 -9.29
C LEU A 12 -5.77 38.68 -9.21
N LEU A 13 -5.76 37.51 -9.84
CA LEU A 13 -6.80 36.48 -9.66
C LEU A 13 -6.72 35.80 -8.29
N SER A 14 -5.53 35.73 -7.68
CA SER A 14 -5.38 35.20 -6.32
C SER A 14 -6.08 36.11 -5.29
N SER A 15 -5.93 37.44 -5.39
CA SER A 15 -6.55 38.40 -4.47
C SER A 15 -8.08 38.36 -4.46
N SER A 16 -8.72 38.03 -5.59
CA SER A 16 -10.19 37.98 -5.69
C SER A 16 -10.81 36.69 -5.12
N ILE A 17 -10.02 35.61 -5.02
CA ILE A 17 -10.45 34.33 -4.42
C ILE A 17 -10.30 34.36 -2.88
N PHE A 18 -9.47 35.27 -2.34
CA PHE A 18 -9.25 35.42 -0.89
C PHE A 18 -10.35 36.21 -0.15
N SER A 19 -11.37 36.73 -0.84
CA SER A 19 -12.39 37.60 -0.22
C SER A 19 -13.70 36.90 0.18
N GLN A 20 -13.76 35.56 0.22
CA GLN A 20 -14.82 34.88 0.96
C GLN A 20 -14.33 34.56 2.37
N ASP A 21 -14.50 35.51 3.27
CA ASP A 21 -14.54 35.24 4.71
C ASP A 21 -15.71 34.28 4.96
N SER A 22 -15.40 32.97 5.00
CA SER A 22 -16.31 32.00 5.57
C SER A 22 -16.40 32.31 7.06
N THR A 23 -17.59 32.69 7.54
CA THR A 23 -17.85 32.87 8.98
C THR A 23 -17.38 31.64 9.74
N LYS A 24 -16.42 31.85 10.66
CA LYS A 24 -15.86 30.84 11.56
C LYS A 24 -17.01 30.17 12.33
N VAL A 25 -17.29 28.89 12.07
CA VAL A 25 -18.15 28.09 12.94
C VAL A 25 -17.26 27.58 14.06
N GLU A 26 -17.20 28.32 15.16
CA GLU A 26 -16.47 27.89 16.35
C GLU A 26 -17.33 26.87 17.10
N VAL A 27 -16.90 25.60 17.08
CA VAL A 27 -17.58 24.52 17.79
C VAL A 27 -16.93 24.37 19.17
N PRO A 28 -17.65 24.64 20.27
CA PRO A 28 -17.08 24.48 21.60
C PRO A 28 -16.73 22.99 21.87
N LYS A 29 -15.55 22.75 22.44
CA LYS A 29 -15.15 21.40 22.88
C LYS A 29 -16.03 20.95 24.06
N ARG A 30 -16.70 19.80 23.92
CA ARG A 30 -17.42 19.14 25.01
C ARG A 30 -16.43 18.59 26.03
N ILE A 31 -16.85 18.52 27.29
CA ILE A 31 -16.07 17.96 28.39
C ILE A 31 -16.84 16.79 28.99
N TYR A 32 -16.23 15.62 29.08
CA TYR A 32 -16.69 14.48 29.85
C TYR A 32 -15.80 14.29 31.08
N THR A 33 -16.39 14.22 32.27
CA THR A 33 -15.65 13.96 33.51
C THR A 33 -15.92 12.54 33.97
N THR A 34 -14.89 11.69 33.95
CA THR A 34 -14.95 10.31 34.44
C THR A 34 -14.58 10.22 35.92
N ALA A 35 -14.81 9.06 36.54
CA ALA A 35 -14.47 8.75 37.92
C ALA A 35 -13.79 7.39 38.03
N SER A 36 -12.96 7.24 39.07
CA SER A 36 -12.37 5.96 39.43
C SER A 36 -13.44 5.03 40.02
N ILE A 37 -13.44 3.78 39.62
CA ILE A 37 -14.29 2.72 40.17
C ILE A 37 -13.54 1.81 41.15
N SER A 38 -12.36 2.19 41.63
CA SER A 38 -11.56 1.36 42.55
C SER A 38 -12.28 1.05 43.88
N SER A 39 -13.36 1.75 44.22
CA SER A 39 -14.24 1.47 45.37
C SER A 39 -15.41 0.53 45.07
N TYR A 40 -15.58 0.08 43.82
CA TYR A 40 -16.66 -0.79 43.36
C TYR A 40 -16.10 -2.16 42.96
N SER A 41 -16.98 -3.15 42.79
CA SER A 41 -16.61 -4.39 42.11
C SER A 41 -16.29 -4.11 40.65
N THR A 42 -15.24 -4.76 40.13
CA THR A 42 -14.89 -4.68 38.71
C THR A 42 -16.08 -5.14 37.84
N PRO A 43 -16.51 -4.35 36.84
CA PRO A 43 -17.58 -4.75 35.93
C PRO A 43 -17.28 -6.08 35.24
N GLU A 44 -18.29 -6.94 35.14
CA GLU A 44 -18.18 -8.14 34.31
C GLU A 44 -18.45 -7.74 32.86
N ILE A 45 -17.54 -8.08 31.94
CA ILE A 45 -17.73 -7.75 30.53
C ILE A 45 -18.63 -8.82 29.91
N ASP A 46 -19.94 -8.67 30.10
CA ASP A 46 -20.98 -9.56 29.59
C ASP A 46 -21.93 -8.84 28.60
N GLY A 47 -21.85 -7.51 28.52
CA GLY A 47 -22.66 -6.66 27.66
C GLY A 47 -23.94 -6.16 28.33
N ILE A 48 -24.19 -6.51 29.59
CA ILE A 48 -25.38 -6.15 30.37
C ILE A 48 -25.00 -5.07 31.38
N LEU A 49 -25.53 -3.86 31.20
CA LEU A 49 -25.14 -2.68 31.98
C LEU A 49 -25.81 -2.60 33.37
N ASN A 50 -25.72 -3.65 34.19
CA ASN A 50 -26.36 -3.73 35.51
C ASN A 50 -25.38 -3.65 36.70
N ASP A 51 -24.07 -3.63 36.46
CA ASP A 51 -23.05 -3.51 37.51
C ASP A 51 -23.11 -2.16 38.25
N ASP A 52 -22.94 -2.21 39.57
CA ASP A 52 -22.96 -1.02 40.45
C ASP A 52 -21.88 0.01 40.09
N ALA A 53 -20.74 -0.43 39.53
CA ALA A 53 -19.65 0.44 39.10
C ALA A 53 -20.09 1.46 38.03
N TRP A 54 -21.09 1.12 37.20
CA TRP A 54 -21.62 2.06 36.21
C TRP A 54 -22.37 3.24 36.85
N ASN A 55 -22.74 3.17 38.12
CA ASN A 55 -23.37 4.27 38.85
C ASN A 55 -22.36 5.33 39.32
N ALA A 56 -21.05 5.09 39.19
CA ALA A 56 -20.02 6.06 39.55
C ALA A 56 -19.96 7.28 38.61
N VAL A 57 -20.53 7.16 37.41
CA VAL A 57 -20.51 8.20 36.37
C VAL A 57 -21.86 8.35 35.69
N GLU A 58 -22.15 9.58 35.26
CA GLU A 58 -23.37 9.89 34.51
C GLU A 58 -23.26 9.49 33.03
N TRP A 59 -24.41 9.24 32.42
CA TRP A 59 -24.51 9.05 30.97
C TRP A 59 -24.20 10.35 30.23
N THR A 60 -23.32 10.29 29.22
CA THR A 60 -23.29 11.36 28.21
C THR A 60 -24.31 11.07 27.10
N THR A 61 -24.94 12.12 26.60
CA THR A 61 -26.05 12.10 25.63
C THR A 61 -25.77 13.02 24.44
N ASP A 62 -26.79 13.27 23.61
CA ASP A 62 -26.83 14.32 22.59
C ASP A 62 -25.75 14.15 21.52
N TYR A 63 -25.74 12.97 20.90
CA TYR A 63 -24.96 12.76 19.68
C TYR A 63 -25.57 13.62 18.57
N ILE A 64 -24.71 14.09 17.67
CA ILE A 64 -25.08 14.96 16.54
C ILE A 64 -24.71 14.24 15.25
N GLU A 65 -25.58 14.32 14.25
CA GLU A 65 -25.32 13.75 12.93
C GLU A 65 -24.11 14.42 12.28
N ASN A 66 -23.18 13.59 11.77
CA ASN A 66 -22.02 14.01 10.99
C ASN A 66 -22.20 13.66 9.51
N GLN A 67 -22.86 12.55 9.23
CA GLN A 67 -23.21 12.12 7.87
C GLN A 67 -24.59 11.46 7.90
N PRO A 68 -25.44 11.69 6.88
CA PRO A 68 -25.20 12.53 5.71
C PRO A 68 -25.41 14.04 5.90
N ASP A 69 -26.29 14.49 6.80
CA ASP A 69 -26.56 15.92 7.03
C ASP A 69 -25.87 16.37 8.32
N GLU A 70 -24.80 17.14 8.19
CA GLU A 70 -24.03 17.56 9.35
C GLU A 70 -24.83 18.56 10.23
N ASN A 71 -24.72 18.42 11.55
CA ASN A 71 -25.33 19.30 12.55
C ASN A 71 -26.86 19.23 12.66
N THR A 72 -27.43 18.04 12.46
CA THR A 72 -28.82 17.68 12.78
C THR A 72 -28.88 16.64 13.90
N PRO A 73 -30.03 16.47 14.59
CA PRO A 73 -30.21 15.34 15.48
C PRO A 73 -30.14 14.00 14.70
N PRO A 74 -29.42 12.98 15.20
CA PRO A 74 -29.39 11.66 14.57
C PRO A 74 -30.75 10.99 14.64
N THR A 75 -30.99 10.04 13.73
CA THR A 75 -32.21 9.23 13.70
C THR A 75 -32.39 8.46 15.00
N GLU A 76 -31.30 7.88 15.52
CA GLU A 76 -31.28 7.12 16.76
C GLU A 76 -30.20 7.64 17.71
N GLN A 77 -30.57 7.91 18.96
CA GLN A 77 -29.64 8.43 19.96
C GLN A 77 -28.72 7.34 20.52
N THR A 78 -27.57 7.80 21.04
CA THR A 78 -26.57 6.95 21.69
C THR A 78 -26.17 7.58 23.01
N LYS A 79 -25.90 6.73 24.00
CA LYS A 79 -25.32 7.16 25.28
C LYS A 79 -24.02 6.41 25.54
N MET A 80 -23.11 7.08 26.24
CA MET A 80 -21.82 6.50 26.62
C MET A 80 -21.51 6.78 28.10
N LYS A 81 -20.85 5.82 28.75
CA LYS A 81 -20.19 5.98 30.05
C LYS A 81 -18.74 5.59 29.93
N ILE A 82 -17.86 6.32 30.61
CA ILE A 82 -16.44 5.98 30.73
C ILE A 82 -16.09 5.99 32.21
N ALA A 83 -15.47 4.91 32.68
CA ALA A 83 -14.94 4.74 34.03
C ALA A 83 -13.54 4.13 33.97
N TYR A 84 -12.78 4.17 35.07
CA TYR A 84 -11.44 3.57 35.11
C TYR A 84 -11.07 3.00 36.47
N ASP A 85 -10.16 2.04 36.47
CA ASP A 85 -9.46 1.58 37.67
C ASP A 85 -7.94 1.74 37.49
N ASP A 86 -7.15 1.19 38.41
CA ASP A 86 -5.69 1.27 38.38
C ASP A 86 -5.03 0.61 37.14
N LYS A 87 -5.78 -0.23 36.41
CA LYS A 87 -5.26 -1.08 35.32
C LYS A 87 -6.02 -0.93 34.01
N ASN A 88 -7.26 -0.46 34.00
CA ASN A 88 -8.15 -0.50 32.84
C ASN A 88 -9.01 0.75 32.72
N ILE A 89 -9.40 1.05 31.49
CA ILE A 89 -10.52 1.92 31.16
C ILE A 89 -11.69 1.05 30.72
N TYR A 90 -12.86 1.40 31.23
CA TYR A 90 -14.13 0.75 30.92
C TYR A 90 -15.00 1.72 30.15
N VAL A 91 -15.59 1.23 29.07
CA VAL A 91 -16.52 2.02 28.24
C VAL A 91 -17.81 1.23 28.08
N ALA A 92 -18.94 1.86 28.36
CA ALA A 92 -20.27 1.31 28.14
C ALA A 92 -21.03 2.17 27.13
N PHE A 93 -21.65 1.51 26.15
CA PHE A 93 -22.53 2.13 25.18
C PHE A 93 -23.95 1.62 25.33
N ARG A 94 -24.91 2.54 25.19
CA ARG A 94 -26.32 2.24 24.99
C ARG A 94 -26.75 2.87 23.66
N CYS A 95 -27.02 2.02 22.69
CA CYS A 95 -27.41 2.38 21.33
C CYS A 95 -28.90 2.14 21.17
N TYR A 96 -29.70 3.21 21.15
CA TYR A 96 -31.13 3.07 20.95
C TYR A 96 -31.44 2.65 19.52
N ASP A 97 -32.44 1.80 19.34
CA ASP A 97 -33.01 1.47 18.03
C ASP A 97 -34.51 1.20 18.24
N ALA A 98 -35.37 1.94 17.54
CA ALA A 98 -36.82 1.75 17.62
C ALA A 98 -37.30 0.39 17.08
N GLU A 99 -36.47 -0.32 16.30
CA GLU A 99 -36.73 -1.65 15.75
C GLU A 99 -35.54 -2.61 16.01
N PRO A 100 -35.29 -3.02 17.27
CA PRO A 100 -34.11 -3.83 17.65
C PRO A 100 -33.98 -5.16 16.90
N GLU A 101 -35.10 -5.75 16.47
CA GLU A 101 -35.13 -6.99 15.69
C GLU A 101 -34.47 -6.86 14.31
N ASN A 102 -34.32 -5.64 13.81
CA ASN A 102 -33.74 -5.32 12.51
C ASN A 102 -32.26 -4.90 12.60
N ILE A 103 -31.66 -4.91 13.79
CA ILE A 103 -30.23 -4.59 13.97
C ILE A 103 -29.37 -5.54 13.13
N VAL A 104 -28.50 -4.97 12.30
CA VAL A 104 -27.64 -5.73 11.39
C VAL A 104 -26.38 -6.19 12.14
N LYS A 105 -26.28 -7.50 12.37
CA LYS A 105 -25.23 -8.17 13.16
C LYS A 105 -24.37 -9.11 12.31
N ARG A 106 -23.80 -8.60 11.21
CA ARG A 106 -22.92 -9.42 10.36
C ARG A 106 -21.64 -9.74 11.12
N LEU A 107 -21.28 -11.02 11.11
CA LEU A 107 -20.06 -11.54 11.68
C LEU A 107 -18.93 -11.44 10.66
N SER A 108 -17.81 -10.94 11.13
CA SER A 108 -16.54 -10.92 10.43
C SER A 108 -15.43 -11.20 11.43
N ARG A 109 -14.20 -11.35 10.91
CA ARG A 109 -13.01 -11.36 11.76
C ARG A 109 -12.88 -10.00 12.46
N ARG A 110 -12.00 -9.96 13.46
CA ARG A 110 -11.46 -8.70 13.98
C ARG A 110 -11.15 -7.72 12.83
N ASP A 111 -11.47 -6.46 13.05
CA ASP A 111 -11.31 -5.34 12.10
C ASP A 111 -12.29 -5.36 10.90
N GLY A 112 -13.31 -6.22 10.95
CA GLY A 112 -14.48 -6.17 10.05
C GLY A 112 -15.65 -5.41 10.68
N PHE A 113 -16.11 -4.36 10.01
CA PHE A 113 -17.12 -3.43 10.54
C PHE A 113 -18.43 -3.44 9.73
N GLU A 114 -18.85 -4.60 9.25
CA GLU A 114 -20.14 -4.79 8.59
C GLU A 114 -21.29 -4.83 9.61
N GLY A 115 -22.16 -3.82 9.61
CA GLY A 115 -23.31 -3.74 10.52
C GLY A 115 -23.32 -2.45 11.35
N ASP A 116 -24.22 -2.39 12.35
CA ASP A 116 -24.23 -1.29 13.32
C ASP A 116 -23.00 -1.40 14.23
N TRP A 117 -22.35 -0.28 14.50
CA TRP A 117 -21.15 -0.24 15.33
C TRP A 117 -21.01 1.08 16.08
N VAL A 118 -20.27 1.01 17.19
CA VAL A 118 -19.80 2.17 17.94
C VAL A 118 -18.29 2.16 18.03
N GLU A 119 -17.75 3.36 18.14
CA GLU A 119 -16.32 3.65 18.22
C GLU A 119 -16.07 4.63 19.36
N VAL A 120 -14.97 4.42 20.06
CA VAL A 120 -14.40 5.40 21.00
C VAL A 120 -12.97 5.71 20.59
N ASN A 121 -12.62 6.99 20.56
CA ASN A 121 -11.28 7.45 20.23
C ASN A 121 -10.68 8.22 21.40
N PHE A 122 -9.43 7.87 21.75
CA PHE A 122 -8.67 8.53 22.80
C PHE A 122 -7.41 9.17 22.24
N ASP A 123 -7.29 10.48 22.35
CA ASP A 123 -6.00 11.18 22.25
C ASP A 123 -5.41 11.32 23.66
N SER A 124 -4.70 10.28 24.08
CA SER A 124 -4.15 10.17 25.44
C SER A 124 -2.98 11.11 25.74
N PHE A 125 -2.43 11.78 24.73
CA PHE A 125 -1.43 12.83 24.91
C PHE A 125 -2.01 14.25 24.78
N ASN A 126 -3.30 14.35 24.41
CA ASN A 126 -3.98 15.59 24.06
C ASN A 126 -3.11 16.43 23.11
N ASP A 127 -2.72 15.77 22.02
CA ASP A 127 -1.74 16.22 21.04
C ASP A 127 -2.35 16.67 19.70
N ASP A 128 -3.68 16.59 19.57
CA ASP A 128 -4.47 17.02 18.43
C ASP A 128 -4.02 16.36 17.11
N ARG A 129 -3.28 15.25 17.19
CA ARG A 129 -2.64 14.62 16.02
C ARG A 129 -2.67 13.10 16.04
N THR A 130 -2.56 12.49 17.21
CA THR A 130 -2.50 11.05 17.40
C THR A 130 -3.61 10.56 18.32
N GLY A 131 -4.04 9.32 18.14
CA GLY A 131 -5.05 8.73 18.99
C GLY A 131 -5.17 7.23 18.80
N PHE A 132 -5.95 6.60 19.67
CA PHE A 132 -6.30 5.19 19.60
C PHE A 132 -7.78 5.07 19.29
N SER A 133 -8.15 4.26 18.31
CA SER A 133 -9.54 3.91 18.02
C SER A 133 -9.84 2.49 18.50
N PHE A 134 -11.00 2.31 19.13
CA PHE A 134 -11.55 1.01 19.45
C PHE A 134 -12.99 0.97 18.96
N THR A 135 -13.26 0.04 18.04
CA THR A 135 -14.57 -0.14 17.40
C THR A 135 -15.16 -1.49 17.79
N VAL A 136 -16.47 -1.50 18.08
CA VAL A 136 -17.24 -2.72 18.33
C VAL A 136 -18.54 -2.71 17.54
N THR A 137 -18.83 -3.80 16.84
CA THR A 137 -20.10 -4.01 16.14
C THR A 137 -21.15 -4.63 17.06
N ALA A 138 -22.43 -4.47 16.73
CA ALA A 138 -23.52 -5.15 17.44
C ALA A 138 -23.37 -6.68 17.48
N ALA A 139 -22.62 -7.26 16.54
CA ALA A 139 -22.30 -8.70 16.49
C ALA A 139 -21.16 -9.13 17.45
N GLY A 140 -20.56 -8.19 18.19
CA GLY A 140 -19.42 -8.45 19.06
C GLY A 140 -18.10 -8.58 18.30
N VAL A 141 -18.06 -8.16 17.03
CA VAL A 141 -16.79 -8.04 16.29
C VAL A 141 -16.09 -6.80 16.80
N LYS A 142 -14.81 -6.94 17.13
CA LYS A 142 -13.97 -5.87 17.67
C LYS A 142 -12.94 -5.45 16.63
N GLY A 143 -12.47 -4.21 16.69
CA GLY A 143 -11.32 -3.77 15.92
C GLY A 143 -10.70 -2.50 16.46
N ASP A 144 -9.51 -2.19 15.98
CA ASP A 144 -8.63 -1.19 16.58
C ASP A 144 -7.72 -0.55 15.55
N GLU A 145 -7.45 0.74 15.74
CA GLU A 145 -6.61 1.51 14.84
C GLU A 145 -5.78 2.52 15.62
N PHE A 146 -4.56 2.78 15.16
CA PHE A 146 -3.79 3.95 15.59
C PHE A 146 -4.04 5.11 14.63
N ILE A 147 -4.39 6.26 15.16
CA ILE A 147 -4.59 7.48 14.38
C ILE A 147 -3.30 8.29 14.41
N SER A 148 -2.83 8.72 13.24
CA SER A 148 -1.68 9.61 13.07
C SER A 148 -2.04 10.81 12.20
N ASN A 149 -1.19 11.83 12.19
CA ASN A 149 -1.31 13.01 11.30
C ASN A 149 -2.70 13.64 11.26
N ASN A 150 -3.42 13.65 12.39
CA ASN A 150 -4.72 14.26 12.54
C ASN A 150 -5.84 13.64 11.65
N GLY A 151 -5.76 12.34 11.35
CA GLY A 151 -6.84 11.64 10.62
C GLY A 151 -6.42 10.43 9.76
N ASN A 152 -5.16 9.99 9.84
CA ASN A 152 -4.69 8.78 9.17
C ASN A 152 -4.85 7.59 10.12
N PHE A 153 -5.82 6.73 9.85
CA PHE A 153 -6.08 5.52 10.63
C PHE A 153 -5.19 4.37 10.13
N ASP A 154 -4.61 3.62 11.08
CA ASP A 154 -3.70 2.50 10.85
C ASP A 154 -4.19 1.28 11.63
N GLY A 155 -4.86 0.36 10.92
CA GLY A 155 -5.38 -0.89 11.45
C GLY A 155 -4.31 -1.98 11.72
N SER A 156 -3.02 -1.65 11.63
CA SER A 156 -1.96 -2.59 12.08
C SER A 156 -1.77 -2.61 13.59
N TYR A 157 -2.34 -1.62 14.29
CA TYR A 157 -2.34 -1.57 15.73
C TYR A 157 -3.30 -2.61 16.31
N ASN A 158 -2.76 -3.67 16.93
CA ASN A 158 -3.53 -4.84 17.35
C ASN A 158 -3.36 -5.15 18.86
N PRO A 159 -3.96 -4.34 19.76
CA PRO A 159 -3.87 -4.49 21.22
C PRO A 159 -4.70 -5.64 21.81
N ILE A 160 -4.44 -6.03 23.06
CA ILE A 160 -5.27 -7.00 23.79
C ILE A 160 -6.32 -6.27 24.63
N TRP A 161 -7.60 -6.39 24.25
CA TRP A 161 -8.74 -5.82 24.98
C TRP A 161 -9.98 -6.69 24.84
N TYR A 162 -10.97 -6.45 25.72
CA TYR A 162 -12.13 -7.32 25.91
C TYR A 162 -13.42 -6.57 25.63
N VAL A 163 -14.38 -7.28 25.03
CA VAL A 163 -15.68 -6.70 24.69
C VAL A 163 -16.77 -7.75 24.72
N LYS A 164 -17.98 -7.32 25.10
CA LYS A 164 -19.23 -8.04 24.89
C LYS A 164 -20.33 -7.09 24.48
N THR A 165 -21.31 -7.62 23.75
CA THR A 165 -22.49 -6.89 23.31
C THR A 165 -23.74 -7.66 23.66
N ASN A 166 -24.83 -6.94 23.87
CA ASN A 166 -26.14 -7.51 24.12
C ASN A 166 -27.20 -6.74 23.31
N ILE A 167 -28.22 -7.42 22.82
CA ILE A 167 -29.39 -6.81 22.15
C ILE A 167 -30.58 -7.00 23.08
N ASP A 168 -31.31 -5.92 23.33
CA ASP A 168 -32.52 -5.93 24.16
C ASP A 168 -33.66 -5.15 23.50
N THR A 169 -34.73 -4.89 24.24
CA THR A 169 -35.95 -4.25 23.73
C THR A 169 -35.78 -2.76 23.39
N GLU A 170 -34.71 -2.11 23.83
CA GLU A 170 -34.45 -0.69 23.55
C GLU A 170 -33.42 -0.48 22.43
N GLY A 171 -32.73 -1.55 22.01
CA GLY A 171 -31.67 -1.51 21.01
C GLY A 171 -30.55 -2.47 21.37
N TRP A 172 -29.33 -1.96 21.52
CA TRP A 172 -28.18 -2.79 21.91
C TRP A 172 -27.17 -2.05 22.79
N THR A 173 -26.35 -2.83 23.49
CA THR A 173 -25.30 -2.37 24.39
C THR A 173 -23.96 -2.97 24.05
N ALA A 174 -22.91 -2.26 24.40
CA ALA A 174 -21.54 -2.76 24.37
C ALA A 174 -20.83 -2.41 25.67
N GLU A 175 -20.05 -3.36 26.18
CA GLU A 175 -19.13 -3.15 27.29
C GLU A 175 -17.72 -3.48 26.85
N MET A 176 -16.80 -2.55 27.10
CA MET A 176 -15.41 -2.64 26.71
C MET A 176 -14.53 -2.55 27.95
N ARG A 177 -13.52 -3.41 28.03
CA ARG A 177 -12.40 -3.28 28.97
C ARG A 177 -11.10 -3.16 28.20
N ILE A 178 -10.50 -1.97 28.28
CA ILE A 178 -9.27 -1.60 27.59
C ILE A 178 -8.17 -1.48 28.66
N PRO A 179 -7.20 -2.40 28.71
CA PRO A 179 -6.10 -2.29 29.64
C PRO A 179 -5.26 -1.04 29.36
N LEU A 180 -4.85 -0.33 30.42
CA LEU A 180 -3.99 0.86 30.32
C LEU A 180 -2.63 0.53 29.70
N SER A 181 -2.18 -0.74 29.75
CA SER A 181 -0.97 -1.19 29.04
C SER A 181 -1.08 -1.14 27.51
N GLN A 182 -2.31 -1.05 26.99
CA GLN A 182 -2.61 -0.90 25.56
C GLN A 182 -2.84 0.57 25.18
N LEU A 183 -2.60 1.51 26.08
CA LEU A 183 -2.72 2.94 25.81
C LEU A 183 -1.41 3.61 26.18
N ARG A 184 -0.94 4.50 25.31
CA ARG A 184 0.29 5.25 25.57
C ARG A 184 -0.09 6.58 26.21
N PHE A 185 0.29 6.82 27.46
CA PHE A 185 -0.04 8.05 28.18
C PHE A 185 1.08 8.45 29.15
N SER A 186 1.03 9.72 29.58
CA SER A 186 2.04 10.31 30.46
C SER A 186 1.88 9.89 31.93
N ALA A 187 2.88 10.18 32.76
CA ALA A 187 2.83 9.87 34.20
C ALA A 187 2.29 11.02 35.07
N ASP A 188 1.63 12.03 34.48
CA ASP A 188 1.06 13.14 35.24
C ASP A 188 -0.05 12.67 36.19
N GLN A 189 -0.17 13.35 37.33
CA GLN A 189 -1.21 13.04 38.33
C GLN A 189 -2.63 13.28 37.80
N ASP A 190 -2.84 14.37 37.06
CA ASP A 190 -4.13 14.72 36.46
C ASP A 190 -4.00 14.68 34.94
N GLN A 191 -4.63 13.69 34.32
CA GLN A 191 -4.60 13.53 32.86
C GLN A 191 -5.81 14.24 32.23
N VAL A 192 -5.55 14.90 31.10
CA VAL A 192 -6.60 15.38 30.18
C VAL A 192 -6.33 14.70 28.84
N TRP A 193 -7.31 13.93 28.36
CA TRP A 193 -7.23 13.23 27.08
C TRP A 193 -8.23 13.84 26.09
N GLY A 194 -7.93 13.81 24.80
CA GLY A 194 -8.93 14.09 23.78
C GLY A 194 -9.91 12.91 23.65
N LEU A 195 -11.19 13.22 23.46
CA LEU A 195 -12.27 12.24 23.37
C LEU A 195 -13.14 12.49 22.14
N GLN A 196 -13.40 11.42 21.40
CA GLN A 196 -14.48 11.35 20.42
C GLN A 196 -15.18 10.00 20.53
N SER A 197 -16.44 9.96 20.14
CA SER A 197 -17.16 8.72 19.93
C SER A 197 -18.06 8.83 18.72
N THR A 198 -18.11 7.74 17.94
CA THR A 198 -18.90 7.63 16.73
C THR A 198 -19.88 6.47 16.87
N ARG A 199 -21.13 6.65 16.41
CA ARG A 199 -22.01 5.52 16.08
C ARG A 199 -22.26 5.52 14.57
N ARG A 200 -22.22 4.34 13.96
CA ARG A 200 -22.72 4.13 12.60
C ARG A 200 -24.05 3.38 12.64
N TYR A 201 -25.15 4.10 12.50
CA TYR A 201 -26.45 3.49 12.31
C TYR A 201 -26.59 2.93 10.89
N PHE A 202 -26.28 1.63 10.76
CA PHE A 202 -26.08 0.97 9.47
C PHE A 202 -27.29 1.06 8.56
N ARG A 203 -28.52 0.92 9.06
CA ARG A 203 -29.74 0.89 8.23
C ARG A 203 -30.06 2.22 7.55
N ALA A 204 -29.55 3.34 8.05
CA ALA A 204 -29.69 4.67 7.43
C ALA A 204 -28.42 5.14 6.67
N GLU A 205 -27.32 4.37 6.76
CA GLU A 205 -25.97 4.85 6.41
C GLU A 205 -25.66 6.19 7.10
N GLU A 206 -26.04 6.29 8.37
CA GLU A 206 -25.88 7.51 9.16
C GLU A 206 -24.72 7.34 10.13
N ARG A 207 -23.94 8.41 10.31
CA ARG A 207 -22.91 8.51 11.35
C ARG A 207 -23.21 9.67 12.25
N SER A 208 -23.19 9.42 13.55
CA SER A 208 -23.35 10.44 14.58
C SER A 208 -22.15 10.47 15.51
N LEU A 209 -21.81 11.66 15.97
CA LEU A 209 -20.63 11.94 16.78
C LEU A 209 -21.03 12.54 18.13
N TRP A 210 -20.25 12.22 19.16
CA TRP A 210 -20.36 12.87 20.46
C TRP A 210 -19.89 14.33 20.39
N GLN A 211 -18.67 14.56 19.91
CA GLN A 211 -18.17 15.90 19.63
C GLN A 211 -18.44 16.25 18.17
N ARG A 212 -19.18 17.33 17.92
CA ARG A 212 -19.49 17.79 16.57
C ARG A 212 -18.21 18.06 15.78
N LEU A 213 -18.14 17.50 14.57
CA LEU A 213 -17.07 17.73 13.60
C LEU A 213 -17.64 18.35 12.32
N PRO A 214 -17.33 19.63 12.01
CA PRO A 214 -17.75 20.25 10.76
C PRO A 214 -17.20 19.52 9.53
N ALA A 215 -17.99 19.46 8.44
CA ALA A 215 -17.59 18.79 7.19
C ALA A 215 -16.37 19.43 6.49
N ASP A 216 -16.05 20.69 6.81
CA ASP A 216 -14.88 21.41 6.32
C ASP A 216 -13.75 21.52 7.34
N ALA A 217 -13.77 20.75 8.44
CA ALA A 217 -12.71 20.73 9.44
C ALA A 217 -11.32 20.43 8.84
N PRO A 218 -10.23 20.96 9.44
CA PRO A 218 -8.86 20.74 8.99
C PRO A 218 -8.32 19.32 9.28
N GLY A 219 -8.93 18.58 10.21
CA GLY A 219 -8.61 17.20 10.53
C GLY A 219 -9.61 16.60 11.51
N PHE A 220 -9.26 15.44 12.07
CA PHE A 220 -10.14 14.64 12.93
C PHE A 220 -9.82 14.78 14.42
N VAL A 221 -8.59 14.45 14.81
CA VAL A 221 -8.12 14.41 16.21
C VAL A 221 -8.11 15.81 16.85
N SER A 222 -7.72 16.84 16.11
CA SER A 222 -7.68 18.23 16.62
C SER A 222 -9.03 18.77 17.07
N GLU A 223 -10.10 18.17 16.58
CA GLU A 223 -11.48 18.57 16.85
C GLU A 223 -12.12 17.75 17.96
N PHE A 224 -11.37 16.87 18.64
CA PHE A 224 -11.87 16.08 19.77
C PHE A 224 -12.30 16.98 20.94
N GLY A 225 -13.29 16.51 21.71
CA GLY A 225 -13.60 17.08 23.01
C GLY A 225 -12.60 16.61 24.06
N GLU A 226 -12.89 16.82 25.34
CA GLU A 226 -11.98 16.50 26.43
C GLU A 226 -12.55 15.45 27.39
N LEU A 227 -11.73 14.49 27.77
CA LEU A 227 -11.93 13.56 28.87
C LEU A 227 -11.07 14.02 30.06
N ARG A 228 -11.74 14.30 31.19
CA ARG A 228 -11.14 14.78 32.45
C ARG A 228 -11.51 13.84 33.60
N GLY A 229 -10.83 13.97 34.74
CA GLY A 229 -11.09 13.16 35.94
C GLY A 229 -10.29 11.85 36.01
N LEU A 230 -9.36 11.65 35.07
CA LEU A 230 -8.36 10.59 35.08
C LEU A 230 -7.22 10.98 36.04
N VAL A 231 -7.29 10.50 37.28
CA VAL A 231 -6.39 10.90 38.37
C VAL A 231 -5.56 9.71 38.82
N GLY A 232 -4.25 9.89 38.93
CA GLY A 232 -3.33 8.89 39.49
C GLY A 232 -3.12 7.66 38.61
N LEU A 233 -3.38 7.76 37.29
CA LEU A 233 -3.11 6.67 36.35
C LEU A 233 -1.61 6.35 36.33
N LYS A 234 -1.28 5.07 36.48
CA LYS A 234 0.11 4.60 36.47
C LYS A 234 0.46 3.93 35.14
N PRO A 235 1.52 4.38 34.47
CA PRO A 235 2.17 3.65 33.39
C PRO A 235 2.35 2.15 33.67
N GLN A 236 1.88 1.31 32.75
CA GLN A 236 2.01 -0.15 32.85
C GLN A 236 3.07 -0.62 31.88
N LYS A 237 4.06 -1.39 32.37
CA LYS A 237 5.04 -2.03 31.48
C LYS A 237 4.35 -3.16 30.72
N GLN A 238 4.58 -3.22 29.42
CA GLN A 238 4.08 -4.29 28.56
C GLN A 238 5.24 -5.24 28.24
N LEU A 239 5.08 -6.53 28.53
CA LEU A 239 5.96 -7.57 28.02
C LEU A 239 5.10 -8.67 27.39
N GLU A 240 5.18 -8.76 26.07
CA GLU A 240 4.55 -9.84 25.30
C GLU A 240 5.63 -10.70 24.66
N ILE A 241 5.52 -12.01 24.83
CA ILE A 241 6.42 -12.98 24.18
C ILE A 241 5.53 -13.98 23.43
N GLN A 242 5.84 -14.22 22.16
CA GLN A 242 5.07 -15.06 21.28
C GLN A 242 6.00 -16.01 20.51
N PRO A 243 6.37 -17.16 21.09
CA PRO A 243 6.96 -18.24 20.33
C PRO A 243 5.97 -18.80 19.31
N PHE A 244 6.51 -19.31 18.20
CA PHE A 244 5.75 -20.09 17.25
C PHE A 244 6.49 -21.34 16.80
N ILE A 245 5.69 -22.31 16.38
CA ILE A 245 6.13 -23.50 15.67
C ILE A 245 5.32 -23.63 14.39
N LEU A 246 6.01 -23.97 13.31
CA LEU A 246 5.48 -24.09 11.96
C LEU A 246 5.91 -25.42 11.37
N GLY A 247 4.95 -26.26 11.02
CA GLY A 247 5.17 -27.41 10.15
C GLY A 247 4.66 -27.08 8.74
N GLN A 248 5.49 -27.31 7.74
CA GLN A 248 5.15 -27.14 6.33
C GLN A 248 5.46 -28.42 5.55
N GLN A 249 4.51 -28.83 4.71
CA GLN A 249 4.67 -29.88 3.72
C GLN A 249 4.36 -29.33 2.34
N ASP A 250 5.36 -29.27 1.48
CA ASP A 250 5.18 -29.00 0.06
C ASP A 250 5.07 -30.34 -0.68
N VAL A 251 4.10 -30.45 -1.58
CA VAL A 251 3.87 -31.60 -2.46
C VAL A 251 3.83 -31.09 -3.88
N TYR A 252 4.68 -31.65 -4.73
CA TYR A 252 4.86 -31.23 -6.12
C TYR A 252 5.13 -32.45 -7.00
N GLU A 253 5.13 -32.28 -8.32
CA GLU A 253 5.46 -33.39 -9.20
C GLU A 253 6.94 -33.74 -9.13
N GLU A 254 7.22 -35.04 -8.98
CA GLU A 254 8.57 -35.59 -9.03
C GLU A 254 9.19 -35.39 -10.42
N GLU A 255 10.43 -34.92 -10.45
CA GLU A 255 11.25 -34.88 -11.65
C GLU A 255 12.22 -36.05 -11.63
N ARG A 256 11.99 -37.02 -12.52
CA ARG A 256 12.81 -38.23 -12.59
C ARG A 256 14.29 -37.89 -12.76
N GLY A 257 15.10 -38.32 -11.79
CA GLY A 257 16.55 -38.09 -11.78
C GLY A 257 16.99 -36.81 -11.08
N ASN A 258 16.08 -35.90 -10.75
CA ASN A 258 16.36 -34.68 -9.99
C ASN A 258 16.16 -34.95 -8.48
N PRO A 259 17.23 -35.10 -7.69
CA PRO A 259 17.10 -35.39 -6.26
C PRO A 259 16.55 -34.21 -5.45
N PHE A 260 16.54 -32.99 -5.99
CA PHE A 260 15.94 -31.83 -5.35
C PHE A 260 14.44 -31.69 -5.60
N ARG A 261 13.89 -32.53 -6.49
CA ARG A 261 12.46 -32.53 -6.83
C ARG A 261 11.92 -33.96 -6.83
N ASP A 262 11.97 -34.60 -5.67
CA ASP A 262 11.55 -35.99 -5.38
C ASP A 262 10.05 -36.17 -5.12
N GLY A 263 9.27 -35.08 -5.13
CA GLY A 263 7.82 -35.05 -5.02
C GLY A 263 7.28 -34.45 -3.73
N ALA A 264 8.10 -34.29 -2.68
CA ALA A 264 7.67 -33.64 -1.45
C ALA A 264 8.83 -33.06 -0.62
N ASP A 265 8.60 -31.92 0.02
CA ASP A 265 9.56 -31.29 0.93
C ASP A 265 8.90 -31.00 2.29
N THR A 266 9.61 -31.34 3.38
CA THR A 266 9.12 -31.16 4.76
C THR A 266 10.00 -30.16 5.49
N LYS A 267 9.38 -29.10 5.99
CA LYS A 267 10.07 -28.06 6.75
C LYS A 267 9.46 -27.90 8.13
N LEU A 268 10.33 -27.85 9.13
CA LEU A 268 9.96 -27.47 10.49
C LEU A 268 10.67 -26.15 10.81
N ASN A 269 9.90 -25.12 11.14
CA ASN A 269 10.42 -23.82 11.49
C ASN A 269 9.94 -23.38 12.87
N THR A 270 10.79 -22.66 13.60
CA THR A 270 10.44 -22.07 14.89
C THR A 270 11.08 -20.70 15.00
N GLY A 271 10.36 -19.80 15.65
CA GLY A 271 10.83 -18.45 15.91
C GLY A 271 10.17 -17.86 17.13
N LEU A 272 10.60 -16.65 17.45
CA LEU A 272 10.19 -15.94 18.65
C LEU A 272 9.96 -14.48 18.32
N ASP A 273 8.77 -13.99 18.59
CA ASP A 273 8.48 -12.56 18.60
C ASP A 273 8.36 -12.07 20.04
N ALA A 274 8.82 -10.86 20.30
CA ALA A 274 8.64 -10.21 21.59
C ALA A 274 8.32 -8.72 21.41
N LYS A 275 7.49 -8.18 22.30
CA LYS A 275 7.19 -6.75 22.39
C LYS A 275 7.39 -6.28 23.81
N ILE A 276 8.26 -5.30 23.97
CA ILE A 276 8.69 -4.79 25.27
C ILE A 276 8.42 -3.29 25.32
N GLY A 277 7.54 -2.85 26.23
CA GLY A 277 7.35 -1.44 26.57
C GLY A 277 8.54 -0.94 27.38
N ILE A 278 9.47 -0.22 26.74
CA ILE A 278 10.62 0.39 27.40
C ILE A 278 10.16 1.51 28.32
N THR A 279 9.27 2.34 27.79
CA THR A 279 8.45 3.30 28.52
C THR A 279 7.00 3.15 28.06
N ASN A 280 6.08 3.90 28.64
CA ASN A 280 4.68 3.90 28.24
C ASN A 280 4.46 4.36 26.79
N ASP A 281 5.44 5.06 26.22
CA ASP A 281 5.37 5.77 24.95
C ASP A 281 6.36 5.23 23.90
N LEU A 282 7.25 4.31 24.29
CA LEU A 282 8.30 3.72 23.44
C LEU A 282 8.32 2.19 23.59
N THR A 283 8.21 1.49 22.46
CA THR A 283 8.17 0.02 22.39
C THR A 283 9.37 -0.53 21.62
N LEU A 284 9.91 -1.65 22.10
CA LEU A 284 10.91 -2.46 21.42
C LEU A 284 10.24 -3.77 20.97
N ASP A 285 10.06 -3.91 19.66
CA ASP A 285 9.66 -5.16 19.02
C ASP A 285 10.91 -5.94 18.60
N LEU A 286 10.97 -7.22 18.91
CA LEU A 286 12.06 -8.13 18.56
C LEU A 286 11.47 -9.32 17.82
N THR A 287 12.19 -9.81 16.81
CA THR A 287 11.87 -11.06 16.13
C THR A 287 13.13 -11.85 15.85
N ILE A 288 13.06 -13.16 16.05
CA ILE A 288 14.12 -14.12 15.75
C ILE A 288 13.53 -15.15 14.81
N ASN A 289 14.17 -15.33 13.65
CA ASN A 289 13.71 -16.22 12.59
C ASN A 289 12.20 -16.05 12.28
N PRO A 290 11.75 -14.83 11.93
CA PRO A 290 10.34 -14.56 11.70
C PRO A 290 9.77 -15.45 10.59
N ASP A 291 8.55 -15.94 10.79
CA ASP A 291 7.76 -16.57 9.73
C ASP A 291 6.64 -15.65 9.25
N PHE A 292 6.57 -15.51 7.93
CA PHE A 292 5.57 -14.71 7.23
C PHE A 292 4.65 -15.54 6.33
N GLY A 293 4.66 -16.87 6.44
CA GLY A 293 3.82 -17.77 5.63
C GLY A 293 2.30 -17.60 5.82
N GLN A 294 1.86 -16.78 6.77
CA GLN A 294 0.45 -16.44 7.01
C GLN A 294 -0.05 -15.25 6.18
N VAL A 295 0.84 -14.61 5.44
CA VAL A 295 0.56 -13.39 4.70
C VAL A 295 -0.06 -13.74 3.35
N GLU A 296 -1.06 -12.97 2.92
CA GLU A 296 -1.67 -13.16 1.59
C GLU A 296 -0.59 -13.06 0.50
N ALA A 297 -0.60 -14.01 -0.43
CA ALA A 297 0.33 -13.99 -1.56
C ALA A 297 0.14 -12.71 -2.39
N ASP A 298 1.24 -12.21 -2.96
CA ASP A 298 1.17 -11.03 -3.80
C ASP A 298 0.29 -11.29 -5.04
N PRO A 299 -0.53 -10.32 -5.47
CA PRO A 299 -1.36 -10.49 -6.66
C PRO A 299 -0.52 -10.77 -7.91
N ALA A 300 -1.01 -11.67 -8.77
CA ALA A 300 -0.37 -11.94 -10.06
C ALA A 300 -0.39 -10.69 -10.96
N ALA A 301 0.76 -10.35 -11.55
CA ALA A 301 0.91 -9.21 -12.44
C ALA A 301 2.11 -9.41 -13.40
N ILE A 302 1.96 -8.94 -14.65
CA ILE A 302 3.02 -8.92 -15.67
C ILE A 302 3.38 -7.47 -15.99
N ALA A 303 4.66 -7.12 -15.89
CA ALA A 303 5.19 -5.81 -16.26
C ALA A 303 6.03 -5.90 -17.55
N LEU A 304 5.48 -5.44 -18.68
CA LEU A 304 6.20 -5.41 -19.97
C LEU A 304 7.11 -4.17 -20.14
N ASP A 305 6.93 -3.15 -19.29
CA ASP A 305 7.75 -1.94 -19.27
C ASP A 305 9.14 -2.15 -18.66
N GLY A 306 9.38 -3.32 -18.05
CA GLY A 306 10.65 -3.72 -17.45
C GLY A 306 10.91 -3.16 -16.05
N PHE A 307 10.01 -2.35 -15.50
CA PHE A 307 10.15 -1.86 -14.13
C PHE A 307 9.70 -2.89 -13.11
N GLN A 308 10.32 -2.85 -11.94
CA GLN A 308 9.87 -3.63 -10.80
C GLN A 308 8.49 -3.16 -10.30
N LEU A 309 7.64 -4.12 -9.94
CA LEU A 309 6.35 -3.88 -9.29
C LEU A 309 6.51 -3.51 -7.82
N PHE A 310 5.67 -2.59 -7.35
CA PHE A 310 5.58 -2.23 -5.93
C PHE A 310 4.45 -3.02 -5.27
N PHE A 311 4.78 -3.84 -4.27
CA PHE A 311 3.81 -4.54 -3.43
C PHE A 311 3.77 -3.93 -2.04
N GLN A 312 2.57 -3.76 -1.47
CA GLN A 312 2.41 -3.27 -0.10
C GLN A 312 2.99 -4.25 0.91
N GLU A 313 3.57 -3.77 2.01
CA GLU A 313 4.01 -4.64 3.11
C GLU A 313 2.80 -5.23 3.84
N GLN A 314 2.86 -6.52 4.15
CA GLN A 314 1.78 -7.25 4.81
C GLN A 314 2.28 -8.03 6.05
N ARG A 315 3.58 -8.03 6.30
CA ARG A 315 4.22 -8.72 7.42
C ARG A 315 4.05 -7.94 8.73
N PRO A 316 3.43 -8.51 9.79
CA PRO A 316 3.08 -7.77 11.01
C PRO A 316 4.22 -6.97 11.65
N PHE A 317 5.43 -7.53 11.70
CA PHE A 317 6.61 -6.85 12.23
C PHE A 317 6.90 -5.52 11.53
N PHE A 318 6.75 -5.43 10.21
CA PHE A 318 7.05 -4.21 9.45
C PHE A 318 5.85 -3.27 9.32
N VAL A 319 4.61 -3.78 9.36
CA VAL A 319 3.40 -2.95 9.26
C VAL A 319 3.14 -2.19 10.57
N ALA A 320 3.36 -2.82 11.73
CA ALA A 320 3.11 -2.19 13.02
C ALA A 320 3.94 -0.91 13.21
N ASN A 321 3.29 0.21 13.56
CA ASN A 321 3.91 1.53 13.67
C ASN A 321 4.64 2.01 12.39
N SER A 322 4.31 1.46 11.21
CA SER A 322 4.95 1.82 9.93
C SER A 322 4.83 3.31 9.60
N ASN A 323 3.79 3.99 10.11
CA ASN A 323 3.60 5.43 10.01
C ASN A 323 4.80 6.27 10.46
N ILE A 324 5.58 5.80 11.44
CA ILE A 324 6.80 6.50 11.90
C ILE A 324 7.87 6.44 10.80
N PHE A 325 8.03 5.28 10.16
CA PHE A 325 9.06 5.01 9.16
C PHE A 325 8.67 5.42 7.74
N ASN A 326 7.45 5.90 7.53
CA ASN A 326 6.96 6.27 6.22
C ASN A 326 7.59 7.59 5.74
N TYR A 327 8.35 7.54 4.65
CA TYR A 327 8.93 8.71 3.98
C TYR A 327 8.65 8.62 2.47
N SER A 328 7.41 8.94 2.08
CA SER A 328 6.97 8.91 0.68
C SER A 328 7.66 10.01 -0.13
N LEU A 329 8.31 9.64 -1.24
CA LEU A 329 9.11 10.58 -2.05
C LEU A 329 8.26 11.57 -2.84
N ASP A 330 7.06 11.17 -3.24
CA ASP A 330 6.03 12.03 -3.83
C ASP A 330 4.62 11.40 -3.70
N ASN A 331 3.62 12.02 -4.34
CA ASN A 331 2.23 11.56 -4.40
C ASN A 331 1.83 10.97 -5.77
N PHE A 332 2.78 10.75 -6.69
CA PHE A 332 2.54 10.41 -8.10
C PHE A 332 3.01 9.01 -8.48
N SER A 333 4.08 8.54 -7.86
CA SER A 333 4.67 7.23 -8.15
C SER A 333 4.97 6.52 -6.83
N PRO A 334 4.82 5.19 -6.76
CA PRO A 334 5.32 4.43 -5.62
C PRO A 334 6.81 4.74 -5.43
N GLY A 335 7.16 5.34 -4.30
CA GLY A 335 8.53 5.71 -3.97
C GLY A 335 8.65 6.01 -2.48
N ASN A 336 9.63 5.40 -1.82
CA ASN A 336 9.85 5.56 -0.38
C ASN A 336 11.32 5.38 -0.04
N LEU A 337 11.82 6.08 1.00
CA LEU A 337 13.17 5.80 1.53
C LEU A 337 13.24 4.47 2.28
N PHE A 338 12.10 3.93 2.71
CA PHE A 338 12.00 2.61 3.33
C PHE A 338 10.90 1.74 2.69
N TYR A 339 11.32 0.57 2.21
CA TYR A 339 10.53 -0.45 1.54
C TYR A 339 10.94 -1.83 2.09
N SER A 340 10.29 -2.23 3.18
CA SER A 340 10.63 -3.40 3.98
C SER A 340 10.59 -4.73 3.22
N ARG A 341 9.81 -4.85 2.13
CA ARG A 341 9.74 -6.05 1.27
C ARG A 341 11.09 -6.47 0.68
N ARG A 342 12.09 -5.60 0.72
CA ARG A 342 13.47 -5.89 0.33
C ARG A 342 14.22 -6.75 1.36
N ILE A 343 13.83 -6.69 2.63
CA ILE A 343 14.42 -7.49 3.71
C ILE A 343 13.79 -8.88 3.64
N GLY A 344 14.61 -9.91 3.43
CA GLY A 344 14.15 -11.29 3.24
C GLY A 344 13.58 -11.59 1.85
N ARG A 345 13.90 -10.77 0.83
CA ARG A 345 13.52 -11.02 -0.57
C ARG A 345 14.16 -12.31 -1.12
N SER A 346 13.71 -12.76 -2.29
CA SER A 346 14.39 -13.82 -3.04
C SER A 346 15.86 -13.46 -3.31
N PRO A 347 16.79 -14.43 -3.19
CA PRO A 347 18.20 -14.23 -3.50
C PRO A 347 18.40 -13.59 -4.88
N GLN A 348 19.31 -12.63 -4.96
CA GLN A 348 19.58 -11.89 -6.20
C GLN A 348 20.58 -12.59 -7.11
N GLY A 349 21.44 -13.43 -6.54
CA GLY A 349 22.32 -14.32 -7.28
C GLY A 349 21.58 -15.54 -7.82
N PHE A 350 22.27 -16.26 -8.70
CA PHE A 350 21.82 -17.52 -9.29
C PHE A 350 23.03 -18.44 -9.43
N ALA A 351 22.79 -19.75 -9.59
CA ALA A 351 23.85 -20.71 -9.85
C ALA A 351 24.64 -20.34 -11.11
N GLN A 352 25.97 -20.27 -11.02
CA GLN A 352 26.85 -19.97 -12.15
C GLN A 352 27.87 -21.09 -12.33
N SER A 353 27.62 -21.96 -13.30
CA SER A 353 28.54 -23.02 -13.74
C SER A 353 28.17 -23.47 -15.15
N ASP A 354 29.17 -23.84 -15.94
CA ASP A 354 28.98 -24.41 -17.29
C ASP A 354 28.51 -25.87 -17.24
N ASN A 355 28.54 -26.50 -16.07
CA ASN A 355 28.25 -27.92 -15.84
C ASN A 355 27.12 -28.09 -14.80
N ILE A 356 25.94 -27.50 -15.02
CA ILE A 356 24.80 -27.63 -14.10
C ILE A 356 23.81 -28.66 -14.64
N GLN A 357 23.54 -29.71 -13.85
CA GLN A 357 22.46 -30.65 -14.13
C GLN A 357 21.19 -30.30 -13.33
N TYR A 358 21.31 -30.09 -12.01
CA TYR A 358 20.20 -29.70 -11.13
C TYR A 358 20.62 -28.64 -10.11
N THR A 359 19.67 -27.83 -9.65
CA THR A 359 19.90 -26.80 -8.62
C THR A 359 18.80 -26.78 -7.58
N ASN A 360 19.16 -26.58 -6.31
CA ASN A 360 18.24 -26.24 -5.23
C ASN A 360 18.52 -24.81 -4.75
N GLN A 361 17.73 -23.86 -5.24
CA GLN A 361 17.87 -22.45 -4.89
C GLN A 361 16.78 -22.03 -3.90
N PRO A 362 17.13 -21.37 -2.78
CA PRO A 362 16.14 -20.86 -1.86
C PRO A 362 15.27 -19.78 -2.50
N ASN A 363 13.95 -19.85 -2.23
CA ASN A 363 12.99 -18.89 -2.76
C ASN A 363 13.03 -17.53 -2.04
N ASN A 364 13.48 -17.48 -0.79
CA ASN A 364 13.53 -16.29 0.05
C ASN A 364 14.81 -16.30 0.90
N THR A 365 15.34 -15.12 1.20
CA THR A 365 16.47 -14.96 2.11
C THR A 365 16.01 -15.02 3.56
N THR A 366 16.67 -15.83 4.38
CA THR A 366 16.41 -16.00 5.79
C THR A 366 16.75 -14.73 6.58
N ILE A 367 15.85 -14.29 7.45
CA ILE A 367 16.11 -13.20 8.39
C ILE A 367 16.55 -13.84 9.71
N TYR A 368 17.79 -13.64 10.14
CA TYR A 368 18.24 -14.15 11.45
C TYR A 368 17.44 -13.53 12.59
N GLY A 369 17.24 -12.22 12.51
CA GLY A 369 16.39 -11.48 13.41
C GLY A 369 16.31 -10.01 13.04
N ALA A 370 15.37 -9.33 13.68
CA ALA A 370 15.22 -7.89 13.57
C ALA A 370 14.77 -7.29 14.91
N ALA A 371 15.22 -6.07 15.17
CA ALA A 371 14.80 -5.26 16.29
C ALA A 371 14.21 -3.95 15.77
N LYS A 372 13.10 -3.53 16.36
CA LYS A 372 12.43 -2.26 16.03
C LYS A 372 12.09 -1.53 17.31
N PHE A 373 12.73 -0.39 17.52
CA PHE A 373 12.41 0.53 18.60
C PHE A 373 11.60 1.68 18.03
N SER A 374 10.40 1.93 18.54
CA SER A 374 9.56 3.02 18.02
C SER A 374 8.56 3.56 19.03
N GLY A 375 8.17 4.82 18.84
CA GLY A 375 7.11 5.43 19.63
C GLY A 375 7.09 6.95 19.55
N LYS A 376 6.17 7.56 20.30
CA LYS A 376 5.97 9.01 20.33
C LYS A 376 5.85 9.51 21.75
N THR A 377 6.76 10.38 22.15
CA THR A 377 6.80 10.98 23.48
C THR A 377 5.82 12.15 23.61
N LYS A 378 5.36 12.40 24.85
CA LYS A 378 4.48 13.55 25.19
C LYS A 378 5.05 14.89 24.71
N ASN A 379 6.37 15.05 24.77
CA ASN A 379 7.03 16.28 24.36
C ASN A 379 7.03 16.48 22.84
N GLY A 380 6.42 15.58 22.05
CA GLY A 380 6.29 15.71 20.60
C GLY A 380 7.44 15.11 19.81
N TRP A 381 8.30 14.28 20.43
CA TRP A 381 9.29 13.49 19.67
C TRP A 381 8.67 12.17 19.20
N SER A 382 8.72 11.90 17.90
CA SER A 382 8.49 10.57 17.33
C SER A 382 9.84 9.96 16.95
N LEU A 383 10.16 8.79 17.48
CA LEU A 383 11.43 8.11 17.27
C LEU A 383 11.16 6.73 16.67
N GLY A 384 12.01 6.31 15.74
CA GLY A 384 11.96 4.99 15.12
C GLY A 384 13.36 4.51 14.76
N VAL A 385 13.70 3.29 15.13
CA VAL A 385 14.92 2.58 14.73
C VAL A 385 14.54 1.16 14.35
N ILE A 386 14.99 0.68 13.19
CA ILE A 386 14.95 -0.73 12.79
C ILE A 386 16.36 -1.18 12.49
N GLU A 387 16.72 -2.35 12.99
CA GLU A 387 17.96 -3.05 12.72
C GLU A 387 17.62 -4.49 12.35
N SER A 388 18.11 -4.98 11.22
CA SER A 388 17.88 -6.37 10.81
C SER A 388 19.09 -6.97 10.09
N VAL A 389 19.23 -8.28 10.22
CA VAL A 389 20.32 -9.04 9.59
C VAL A 389 19.73 -10.25 8.87
N THR A 390 20.11 -10.40 7.60
CA THR A 390 19.75 -11.56 6.78
C THR A 390 20.96 -12.47 6.57
N ALA A 391 20.69 -13.77 6.43
CA ALA A 391 21.71 -14.81 6.28
C ALA A 391 22.44 -14.77 4.93
N LYS A 392 23.60 -15.44 4.86
CA LYS A 392 24.17 -15.89 3.58
C LYS A 392 23.27 -17.01 3.04
N GLU A 393 22.89 -16.92 1.78
CA GLU A 393 22.10 -17.96 1.10
C GLU A 393 22.95 -18.65 0.07
N PHE A 394 22.77 -19.97 -0.03
CA PHE A 394 23.52 -20.82 -0.95
C PHE A 394 22.55 -21.51 -1.90
N VAL A 395 23.00 -21.71 -3.13
CA VAL A 395 22.39 -22.64 -4.08
C VAL A 395 23.21 -23.91 -4.07
N GLU A 396 22.54 -25.05 -3.89
CA GLU A 396 23.16 -26.35 -4.10
C GLU A 396 23.08 -26.70 -5.59
N ILE A 397 24.18 -27.14 -6.17
CA ILE A 397 24.33 -27.46 -7.59
C ILE A 397 24.78 -28.92 -7.69
N ILE A 398 24.08 -29.71 -8.49
CA ILE A 398 24.52 -31.02 -8.92
C ILE A 398 24.96 -30.91 -10.37
N ASP A 399 26.20 -31.30 -10.65
CA ASP A 399 26.75 -31.30 -11.99
C ASP A 399 26.46 -32.61 -12.74
N PHE A 400 26.82 -32.69 -14.03
CA PHE A 400 26.63 -33.89 -14.85
C PHE A 400 27.51 -35.08 -14.44
N ASP A 401 28.52 -34.85 -13.59
CA ASP A 401 29.35 -35.88 -12.97
C ASP A 401 28.76 -36.35 -11.62
N ASN A 402 27.55 -35.89 -11.26
CA ASN A 402 26.86 -36.08 -9.98
C ASN A 402 27.65 -35.58 -8.76
N GLN A 403 28.51 -34.57 -8.92
CA GLN A 403 29.13 -33.88 -7.80
C GLN A 403 28.22 -32.75 -7.30
N THR A 404 28.04 -32.69 -5.99
CA THR A 404 27.30 -31.62 -5.33
C THR A 404 28.25 -30.52 -4.88
N THR A 405 27.94 -29.28 -5.23
CA THR A 405 28.67 -28.08 -4.78
C THR A 405 27.69 -27.04 -4.28
N GLU A 406 28.16 -26.13 -3.43
CA GLU A 406 27.39 -24.99 -2.95
C GLU A 406 28.01 -23.69 -3.45
N GLN A 407 27.16 -22.77 -3.88
CA GLN A 407 27.58 -21.42 -4.30
C GLN A 407 26.74 -20.38 -3.56
N ILE A 408 27.40 -19.32 -3.07
CA ILE A 408 26.71 -18.19 -2.46
C ILE A 408 25.88 -17.40 -3.50
N VAL A 409 24.61 -17.14 -3.19
CA VAL A 409 23.67 -16.40 -4.05
C VAL A 409 23.08 -15.17 -3.37
N GLU A 410 23.16 -15.06 -2.04
CA GLU A 410 22.90 -13.81 -1.31
C GLU A 410 23.91 -13.68 -0.17
N PRO A 411 24.52 -12.50 0.04
CA PRO A 411 25.47 -12.29 1.12
C PRO A 411 24.77 -11.95 2.45
N LEU A 412 25.52 -12.12 3.55
CA LEU A 412 25.10 -11.59 4.84
C LEU A 412 24.87 -10.08 4.70
N THR A 413 23.68 -9.62 5.03
CA THR A 413 23.32 -8.22 4.84
C THR A 413 22.72 -7.63 6.10
N ASN A 414 23.23 -6.47 6.47
CA ASN A 414 22.73 -5.61 7.53
C ASN A 414 21.85 -4.50 6.94
N TYR A 415 20.68 -4.28 7.54
CA TYR A 415 19.75 -3.22 7.16
C TYR A 415 19.39 -2.37 8.37
N PHE A 416 19.69 -1.07 8.28
CA PHE A 416 19.39 -0.11 9.33
C PHE A 416 18.44 0.98 8.83
N VAL A 417 17.49 1.38 9.68
CA VAL A 417 16.60 2.51 9.46
C VAL A 417 16.53 3.32 10.75
N GLY A 418 16.79 4.62 10.66
CA GLY A 418 16.62 5.57 11.75
C GLY A 418 15.69 6.71 11.34
N ARG A 419 14.77 7.10 12.23
CA ARG A 419 13.82 8.19 12.05
C ARG A 419 13.70 8.97 13.36
N ALA A 420 13.76 10.29 13.25
CA ALA A 420 13.39 11.19 14.33
C ALA A 420 12.55 12.35 13.78
N GLN A 421 11.44 12.65 14.45
CA GLN A 421 10.60 13.80 14.13
C GLN A 421 10.25 14.55 15.41
N LYS A 422 10.19 15.88 15.33
CA LYS A 422 9.83 16.77 16.43
C LYS A 422 8.68 17.67 16.03
N ASP A 423 7.60 17.56 16.79
CA ASP A 423 6.45 18.46 16.71
C ASP A 423 6.70 19.70 17.60
N PHE A 424 6.26 20.87 17.12
CA PHE A 424 6.38 22.17 17.81
C PHE A 424 5.26 23.13 17.38
N ASN A 425 5.23 24.34 17.97
CA ASN A 425 4.21 25.36 17.70
C ASN A 425 2.78 24.81 17.90
N ASP A 426 2.50 24.32 19.12
CA ASP A 426 1.24 23.64 19.46
C ASP A 426 0.87 22.53 18.46
N ARG A 427 1.90 21.82 17.99
CA ARG A 427 1.82 20.67 17.07
C ARG A 427 1.17 21.03 15.73
N ASN A 428 1.15 22.32 15.39
CA ASN A 428 0.86 22.81 14.04
C ASN A 428 2.06 22.67 13.11
N SER A 429 3.24 22.38 13.63
CA SER A 429 4.45 22.22 12.83
C SER A 429 5.26 21.02 13.25
N TYR A 430 5.98 20.42 12.31
CA TYR A 430 6.98 19.41 12.60
C TYR A 430 8.19 19.55 11.68
N ILE A 431 9.32 19.06 12.17
CA ILE A 431 10.53 18.79 11.40
C ILE A 431 11.01 17.38 11.71
N GLY A 432 11.49 16.66 10.71
CA GLY A 432 12.01 15.32 10.87
C GLY A 432 13.22 15.04 10.01
N THR A 433 13.90 13.95 10.37
CA THR A 433 15.04 13.39 9.67
C THR A 433 14.86 11.88 9.53
N MET A 434 15.40 11.30 8.46
CA MET A 434 15.46 9.86 8.26
C MET A 434 16.81 9.47 7.70
N PHE A 435 17.31 8.31 8.10
CA PHE A 435 18.52 7.70 7.59
C PHE A 435 18.27 6.21 7.36
N THR A 436 18.72 5.69 6.22
CA THR A 436 18.66 4.27 5.93
C THR A 436 20.02 3.80 5.44
N ALA A 437 20.42 2.59 5.83
CA ALA A 437 21.68 1.97 5.43
C ALA A 437 21.47 0.51 5.05
N THR A 438 22.22 0.07 4.05
CA THR A 438 22.40 -1.34 3.71
C THR A 438 23.89 -1.61 3.61
N ASN A 439 24.39 -2.57 4.39
CA ASN A 439 25.80 -2.96 4.38
C ASN A 439 25.88 -4.47 4.13
N ARG A 440 26.63 -4.88 3.10
CA ARG A 440 26.80 -6.29 2.73
C ARG A 440 28.20 -6.77 3.01
N ASP A 441 28.28 -7.98 3.55
CA ASP A 441 29.52 -8.74 3.63
C ASP A 441 29.80 -9.42 2.27
N LEU A 442 30.42 -8.68 1.36
CA LEU A 442 30.87 -9.18 0.05
C LEU A 442 32.36 -9.51 0.14
N GLU A 443 32.72 -10.77 -0.06
CA GLU A 443 34.12 -11.21 -0.08
C GLU A 443 34.66 -11.21 -1.52
N ASP A 444 35.94 -10.86 -1.69
CA ASP A 444 36.60 -10.87 -3.00
C ASP A 444 36.62 -12.30 -3.58
N GLY A 445 36.18 -12.45 -4.84
CA GLY A 445 36.10 -13.74 -5.53
C GLY A 445 34.72 -14.41 -5.49
N GLN A 446 33.75 -13.85 -4.76
CA GLN A 446 32.35 -14.28 -4.85
C GLN A 446 31.71 -13.77 -6.16
N PHE A 447 30.83 -14.57 -6.77
CA PHE A 447 30.04 -14.19 -7.96
C PHE A 447 28.92 -13.18 -7.66
N LEU A 448 29.20 -12.22 -6.77
CA LEU A 448 28.25 -11.23 -6.25
C LEU A 448 28.70 -9.78 -6.48
N ASN A 449 29.78 -9.57 -7.26
CA ASN A 449 30.31 -8.24 -7.59
C ASN A 449 29.30 -7.33 -8.31
N PHE A 450 28.20 -7.86 -8.84
CA PHE A 450 27.12 -7.05 -9.41
C PHE A 450 26.27 -6.33 -8.35
N LEU A 451 26.38 -6.73 -7.07
CA LEU A 451 25.69 -6.11 -5.95
C LEU A 451 26.46 -4.90 -5.45
N ARG A 452 25.70 -3.88 -5.02
CA ARG A 452 26.24 -2.76 -4.26
C ARG A 452 26.68 -3.27 -2.89
N ARG A 453 27.88 -2.89 -2.45
CA ARG A 453 28.41 -3.27 -1.14
C ARG A 453 27.78 -2.45 -0.01
N ASP A 454 27.74 -1.13 -0.21
CA ASP A 454 27.26 -0.16 0.78
C ASP A 454 26.24 0.76 0.12
N ALA A 455 25.12 1.05 0.79
CA ALA A 455 24.12 1.96 0.25
C ALA A 455 23.43 2.76 1.36
N TYR A 456 23.58 4.08 1.31
CA TYR A 456 23.07 5.01 2.32
C TYR A 456 22.09 6.00 1.70
N SER A 457 20.99 6.27 2.40
CA SER A 457 20.09 7.37 2.07
C SER A 457 19.78 8.19 3.32
N ALA A 458 19.62 9.49 3.15
CA ALA A 458 19.22 10.40 4.23
C ALA A 458 18.20 11.41 3.74
N GLY A 459 17.32 11.87 4.62
CA GLY A 459 16.30 12.85 4.29
C GLY A 459 15.92 13.75 5.45
N ILE A 460 15.41 14.94 5.12
CA ILE A 460 14.78 15.89 6.02
C ILE A 460 13.38 16.22 5.50
N ASP A 461 12.41 16.35 6.40
CA ASP A 461 11.03 16.68 6.07
C ASP A 461 10.42 17.65 7.08
N PHE A 462 9.47 18.46 6.65
CA PHE A 462 8.78 19.40 7.52
C PHE A 462 7.36 19.71 7.04
N LYS A 463 6.54 20.16 7.99
CA LYS A 463 5.24 20.78 7.72
C LYS A 463 5.02 21.94 8.67
N HIS A 464 4.46 23.02 8.17
CA HIS A 464 4.02 24.17 8.95
C HIS A 464 2.58 24.51 8.57
N ASN A 465 1.69 24.59 9.56
CA ASN A 465 0.31 24.99 9.39
C ASN A 465 0.06 26.36 10.06
N TRP A 466 -0.84 27.17 9.49
CA TRP A 466 -1.26 28.46 10.07
C TRP A 466 -2.76 28.73 9.83
N LYS A 467 -3.29 29.75 10.53
CA LYS A 467 -4.73 30.11 10.56
C LYS A 467 -5.60 28.88 10.86
N ASP A 468 -5.44 28.32 12.05
CA ASP A 468 -6.22 27.17 12.54
C ASP A 468 -6.14 25.97 11.58
N ARG A 469 -4.92 25.66 11.13
CA ARG A 469 -4.62 24.57 10.18
C ARG A 469 -5.31 24.70 8.81
N LYS A 470 -5.83 25.88 8.47
CA LYS A 470 -6.47 26.15 7.17
C LYS A 470 -5.49 26.11 6.01
N TYR A 471 -4.26 26.55 6.24
CA TYR A 471 -3.21 26.58 5.23
C TYR A 471 -1.97 25.88 5.74
N TYR A 472 -1.19 25.33 4.80
CA TYR A 472 0.04 24.62 5.11
C TYR A 472 1.12 24.84 4.07
N LEU A 473 2.37 24.69 4.52
CA LEU A 473 3.58 24.57 3.71
C LEU A 473 4.27 23.29 4.18
N GLU A 474 4.58 22.39 3.26
CA GLU A 474 5.31 21.18 3.56
C GLU A 474 6.40 20.94 2.52
N GLY A 475 7.47 20.29 2.94
CA GLY A 475 8.57 19.99 2.05
C GLY A 475 9.46 18.89 2.60
N MET A 476 10.25 18.32 1.69
CA MET A 476 11.27 17.32 2.00
C MET A 476 12.45 17.46 1.04
N ALA A 477 13.63 17.09 1.52
CA ALA A 477 14.82 16.93 0.70
C ALA A 477 15.54 15.67 1.15
N TYR A 478 16.06 14.90 0.21
CA TYR A 478 16.74 13.64 0.49
C TYR A 478 17.90 13.45 -0.48
N GLY A 479 18.84 12.60 -0.10
CA GLY A 479 19.95 12.21 -0.94
C GLY A 479 20.42 10.81 -0.62
N SER A 480 21.19 10.24 -1.54
CA SER A 480 21.74 8.90 -1.41
C SER A 480 23.19 8.84 -1.86
N HIS A 481 23.88 7.83 -1.35
CA HIS A 481 25.25 7.48 -1.71
C HIS A 481 25.39 5.97 -1.73
N VAL A 482 25.67 5.40 -2.90
CA VAL A 482 25.87 3.96 -3.10
C VAL A 482 27.31 3.67 -3.49
N LYS A 483 27.87 2.57 -3.00
CA LYS A 483 29.22 2.09 -3.30
C LYS A 483 29.19 0.61 -3.69
N GLY A 484 30.10 0.22 -4.58
CA GLY A 484 30.25 -1.17 -5.01
C GLY A 484 31.47 -1.33 -5.91
N SER A 485 31.58 -2.50 -6.55
CA SER A 485 32.58 -2.69 -7.59
C SER A 485 32.29 -1.81 -8.82
N LYS A 486 33.23 -1.77 -9.77
CA LYS A 486 33.05 -1.10 -11.06
C LYS A 486 31.85 -1.68 -11.82
N GLU A 487 31.70 -3.00 -11.76
CA GLU A 487 30.61 -3.75 -12.40
C GLU A 487 29.26 -3.39 -11.76
N ALA A 488 29.17 -3.37 -10.43
CA ALA A 488 27.93 -2.97 -9.73
C ALA A 488 27.49 -1.55 -10.13
N ILE A 489 28.42 -0.60 -10.13
CA ILE A 489 28.09 0.80 -10.37
C ILE A 489 27.84 1.09 -11.86
N ALA A 490 28.56 0.44 -12.78
CA ALA A 490 28.24 0.49 -14.20
C ALA A 490 26.83 -0.08 -14.47
N ARG A 491 26.46 -1.21 -13.82
CA ARG A 491 25.11 -1.78 -13.91
C ARG A 491 24.05 -0.83 -13.35
N THR A 492 24.33 -0.13 -12.25
CA THR A 492 23.41 0.89 -11.71
C THR A 492 23.19 2.02 -12.73
N GLN A 493 24.27 2.57 -13.32
CA GLN A 493 24.18 3.62 -14.35
C GLN A 493 23.34 3.18 -15.56
N GLN A 494 23.45 1.91 -15.96
CA GLN A 494 22.75 1.33 -17.11
C GLN A 494 21.31 0.87 -16.81
N SER A 495 20.89 0.84 -15.54
CA SER A 495 19.57 0.30 -15.19
C SER A 495 18.44 1.17 -15.77
N LEU A 496 17.24 0.59 -15.93
CA LEU A 496 16.06 1.30 -16.43
C LEU A 496 15.67 2.52 -15.56
N THR A 497 16.11 2.55 -14.30
CA THR A 497 15.89 3.67 -13.39
C THR A 497 16.75 4.88 -13.75
N HIS A 498 17.95 4.68 -14.30
CA HIS A 498 18.97 5.71 -14.52
C HIS A 498 19.27 6.01 -15.99
N LEU A 499 19.47 4.98 -16.81
CA LEU A 499 19.71 5.09 -18.26
C LEU A 499 20.81 6.11 -18.66
N PHE A 500 21.98 6.06 -18.02
CA PHE A 500 23.09 7.00 -18.35
C PHE A 500 23.66 6.81 -19.75
N GLY A 501 23.43 5.64 -20.36
CA GLY A 501 23.82 5.36 -21.74
C GLY A 501 22.84 5.86 -22.79
N ARG A 502 21.85 6.69 -22.41
CA ARG A 502 20.82 7.16 -23.34
C ARG A 502 21.45 8.04 -24.42
N VAL A 503 21.21 7.69 -25.69
CA VAL A 503 21.88 8.35 -26.83
C VAL A 503 21.55 9.85 -26.99
N ASP A 504 20.47 10.33 -26.39
CA ASP A 504 19.99 11.72 -26.45
C ASP A 504 20.05 12.44 -25.09
N ALA A 505 20.75 11.88 -24.09
CA ALA A 505 20.96 12.55 -22.80
C ALA A 505 22.32 13.24 -22.78
N GLY A 506 22.34 14.57 -22.94
CA GLY A 506 23.59 15.35 -22.97
C GLY A 506 24.22 15.61 -21.60
N HIS A 507 23.51 15.30 -20.51
CA HIS A 507 23.88 15.65 -19.13
C HIS A 507 24.42 14.48 -18.30
N VAL A 508 24.42 13.26 -18.85
CA VAL A 508 24.91 12.02 -18.18
C VAL A 508 25.70 11.16 -19.16
N GLU A 509 26.63 10.36 -18.63
CA GLU A 509 27.42 9.39 -19.41
C GLU A 509 27.76 8.17 -18.55
N ILE A 510 28.03 7.02 -19.19
CA ILE A 510 28.47 5.81 -18.49
C ILE A 510 29.97 5.91 -18.20
N ASP A 511 30.31 5.88 -16.92
CA ASP A 511 31.69 5.79 -16.44
C ASP A 511 31.90 4.45 -15.72
N THR A 512 32.54 3.51 -16.42
CA THR A 512 32.83 2.15 -15.94
C THR A 512 33.96 2.09 -14.90
N THR A 513 34.62 3.23 -14.61
CA THR A 513 35.69 3.29 -13.62
C THR A 513 35.17 3.65 -12.23
N ARG A 514 33.94 4.16 -12.13
CA ARG A 514 33.33 4.57 -10.86
C ARG A 514 33.06 3.38 -9.95
N THR A 515 33.24 3.63 -8.66
CA THR A 515 32.91 2.69 -7.58
C THR A 515 31.84 3.28 -6.63
N SER A 516 31.23 4.41 -7.00
CA SER A 516 30.12 5.03 -6.26
C SER A 516 29.27 5.97 -7.11
N LEU A 517 28.03 6.22 -6.67
CA LEU A 517 27.13 7.27 -7.21
C LEU A 517 26.46 8.03 -6.07
N SER A 518 26.14 9.31 -6.28
CA SER A 518 25.41 10.12 -5.29
C SER A 518 24.37 11.00 -5.95
N GLY A 519 23.16 11.04 -5.41
CA GLY A 519 22.11 11.91 -5.94
C GLY A 519 21.21 12.50 -4.88
N THR A 520 20.33 13.39 -5.33
CA THR A 520 19.39 14.13 -4.49
C THR A 520 17.98 14.09 -5.07
N GLY A 521 17.00 14.31 -4.20
CA GLY A 521 15.64 14.57 -4.60
C GLY A 521 14.89 15.34 -3.52
N GLY A 522 13.66 15.70 -3.81
CA GLY A 522 12.82 16.39 -2.84
C GLY A 522 11.48 16.84 -3.38
N ARG A 523 10.72 17.50 -2.51
CA ARG A 523 9.39 18.03 -2.79
C ARG A 523 9.16 19.30 -1.97
N LEU A 524 8.45 20.26 -2.54
CA LEU A 524 7.93 21.42 -1.83
C LEU A 524 6.49 21.68 -2.26
N GLU A 525 5.59 21.91 -1.32
CA GLU A 525 4.16 22.11 -1.56
C GLU A 525 3.56 23.13 -0.61
N ILE A 526 2.68 23.98 -1.14
CA ILE A 526 1.85 24.90 -0.36
C ILE A 526 0.37 24.66 -0.68
N GLY A 527 -0.50 24.73 0.32
CA GLY A 527 -1.92 24.45 0.11
C GLY A 527 -2.87 25.04 1.14
N LYS A 528 -4.15 24.99 0.78
CA LYS A 528 -5.32 25.26 1.61
C LYS A 528 -6.01 23.92 1.89
N ALA A 529 -5.94 23.48 3.14
CA ALA A 529 -6.52 22.24 3.60
C ALA A 529 -8.01 22.36 3.88
N SER A 530 -8.51 23.48 4.43
CA SER A 530 -9.89 23.59 4.94
C SER A 530 -10.56 24.95 4.67
N GLY A 531 -11.79 25.12 5.15
CA GLY A 531 -12.58 26.36 5.13
C GLY A 531 -13.44 26.51 3.88
N GLY A 532 -14.68 26.03 3.93
CA GLY A 532 -15.64 26.03 2.84
C GLY A 532 -15.49 24.87 1.86
N ASN A 533 -16.11 24.98 0.68
CA ASN A 533 -16.22 23.88 -0.27
C ASN A 533 -14.92 23.60 -1.06
N PHE A 534 -13.96 24.53 -1.08
CA PHE A 534 -12.77 24.45 -1.93
C PHE A 534 -11.49 24.14 -1.15
N ARG A 535 -10.66 23.27 -1.73
CA ARG A 535 -9.30 22.92 -1.29
C ARG A 535 -8.34 23.04 -2.47
N ALA A 536 -7.12 23.49 -2.26
CA ALA A 536 -6.15 23.65 -3.34
C ALA A 536 -4.72 23.49 -2.86
N HIS A 537 -3.83 22.98 -3.70
CA HIS A 537 -2.39 22.99 -3.46
C HIS A 537 -1.60 23.03 -4.76
N LEU A 538 -0.37 23.50 -4.66
CA LEU A 538 0.61 23.53 -5.74
C LEU A 538 1.98 23.13 -5.20
N GLY A 539 2.77 22.45 -6.01
CA GLY A 539 4.07 21.98 -5.59
C GLY A 539 4.95 21.53 -6.74
N GLY A 540 6.15 21.08 -6.40
CA GLY A 540 7.08 20.50 -7.34
C GLY A 540 7.98 19.47 -6.68
N THR A 541 8.51 18.56 -7.50
CA THR A 541 9.47 17.53 -7.10
C THR A 541 10.69 17.54 -8.00
N TRP A 542 11.82 17.06 -7.50
CA TRP A 542 12.99 16.76 -8.32
C TRP A 542 13.65 15.45 -7.86
N ARG A 543 14.29 14.76 -8.80
CA ARG A 543 15.08 13.54 -8.60
C ARG A 543 16.25 13.59 -9.57
N SER A 544 17.45 13.85 -9.07
CA SER A 544 18.65 13.94 -9.91
C SER A 544 18.96 12.62 -10.62
N PRO A 545 19.67 12.62 -11.75
CA PRO A 545 19.99 11.39 -12.49
C PRO A 545 20.75 10.34 -11.66
N GLU A 546 21.71 10.75 -10.83
CA GLU A 546 22.51 9.86 -9.96
C GLU A 546 21.79 9.42 -8.68
N LEU A 547 20.53 9.82 -8.46
CA LEU A 547 19.79 9.41 -7.26
C LEU A 547 19.48 7.93 -7.35
N GLU A 548 20.23 7.14 -6.60
CA GLU A 548 19.95 5.72 -6.41
C GLU A 548 19.68 5.45 -4.94
N LEU A 549 18.44 5.10 -4.58
CA LEU A 549 18.14 4.79 -3.20
C LEU A 549 18.79 3.45 -2.80
N ASN A 550 19.08 3.31 -1.51
CA ASN A 550 19.61 2.06 -0.99
C ASN A 550 18.65 0.88 -1.22
N ASP A 551 19.15 -0.33 -1.00
CA ASP A 551 18.41 -1.56 -1.32
C ASP A 551 17.17 -1.79 -0.47
N ILE A 552 16.94 -0.97 0.56
CA ILE A 552 15.68 -0.90 1.32
C ILE A 552 14.86 0.34 0.98
N GLY A 553 15.19 1.09 -0.06
CA GLY A 553 14.35 2.11 -0.67
C GLY A 553 13.63 1.57 -1.90
N PHE A 554 12.68 2.36 -2.41
CA PHE A 554 12.04 2.10 -3.69
C PHE A 554 12.04 3.36 -4.53
N LEU A 555 12.68 3.28 -5.69
CA LEU A 555 12.75 4.35 -6.68
C LEU A 555 12.45 3.73 -8.05
N ARG A 556 11.37 4.19 -8.69
CA ARG A 556 11.04 3.72 -10.04
C ARG A 556 11.90 4.40 -11.11
N ARG A 557 12.04 5.73 -11.03
CA ARG A 557 12.71 6.56 -12.05
C ARG A 557 13.50 7.72 -11.42
N ALA A 558 14.72 7.94 -11.92
CA ALA A 558 15.54 9.12 -11.69
C ALA A 558 15.47 10.10 -12.88
N ASP A 559 16.25 11.18 -12.86
CA ASP A 559 16.31 12.18 -13.93
C ASP A 559 14.96 12.84 -14.23
N GLU A 560 14.32 13.38 -13.19
CA GLU A 560 12.98 13.95 -13.32
C GLU A 560 12.73 15.17 -12.43
N ILE A 561 12.09 16.19 -13.01
CA ILE A 561 11.55 17.35 -12.33
C ILE A 561 10.05 17.43 -12.64
N ARG A 562 9.20 17.56 -11.63
CA ARG A 562 7.75 17.75 -11.82
C ARG A 562 7.25 19.02 -11.17
N GLN A 563 6.21 19.59 -11.79
CA GLN A 563 5.40 20.68 -11.23
C GLN A 563 3.94 20.26 -11.28
N TYR A 564 3.18 20.55 -10.24
CA TYR A 564 1.79 20.11 -10.16
C TYR A 564 0.90 21.10 -9.41
N ALA A 565 -0.39 21.05 -9.72
CA ALA A 565 -1.42 21.70 -8.91
C ALA A 565 -2.70 20.88 -8.87
N ARG A 566 -3.45 21.07 -7.79
CA ARG A 566 -4.75 20.47 -7.54
C ARG A 566 -5.73 21.52 -7.05
N LEU A 567 -6.96 21.46 -7.57
CA LEU A 567 -8.12 22.16 -7.05
C LEU A 567 -9.21 21.13 -6.80
N SER A 568 -9.82 21.15 -5.62
CA SER A 568 -10.90 20.23 -5.24
C SER A 568 -12.08 20.99 -4.69
N TYR A 569 -13.27 20.55 -5.05
CA TYR A 569 -14.56 21.01 -4.56
C TYR A 569 -15.27 19.84 -3.87
N GLN A 570 -15.88 20.11 -2.71
CA GLN A 570 -16.76 19.15 -2.03
C GLN A 570 -17.98 19.86 -1.46
N THR A 571 -19.14 19.20 -1.52
CA THR A 571 -20.35 19.66 -0.83
C THR A 571 -20.23 19.45 0.67
N LEU A 572 -20.62 20.44 1.46
CA LEU A 572 -20.62 20.35 2.92
C LEU A 572 -21.93 19.80 3.50
N LYS A 573 -23.02 19.87 2.72
CA LYS A 573 -24.33 19.33 3.08
C LYS A 573 -24.98 18.61 1.89
N PRO A 574 -25.88 17.66 2.13
CA PRO A 574 -26.72 17.06 1.10
C PRO A 574 -27.58 18.12 0.40
N PHE A 575 -27.84 17.92 -0.89
CA PHE A 575 -28.75 18.79 -1.64
C PHE A 575 -29.42 18.02 -2.78
N GLY A 576 -30.68 18.35 -3.10
CA GLY A 576 -31.44 17.62 -4.11
C GLY A 576 -31.46 16.11 -3.86
N ASN A 577 -31.01 15.32 -4.84
CA ASN A 577 -30.89 13.85 -4.76
C ASN A 577 -29.51 13.36 -4.30
N PHE A 578 -28.57 14.26 -4.00
CA PHE A 578 -27.20 13.94 -3.66
C PHE A 578 -26.97 14.01 -2.15
N ARG A 579 -26.28 13.01 -1.59
CA ARG A 579 -25.70 13.05 -0.24
C ARG A 579 -24.39 13.83 -0.26
N ARG A 580 -23.56 13.59 -1.28
CA ARG A 580 -22.26 14.24 -1.43
C ARG A 580 -21.84 14.30 -2.90
N ILE A 581 -21.19 15.39 -3.28
CA ILE A 581 -20.47 15.51 -4.55
C ILE A 581 -19.06 16.01 -4.27
N ASN A 582 -18.09 15.36 -4.88
CA ASN A 582 -16.70 15.80 -4.95
C ASN A 582 -16.31 15.98 -6.41
N ALA A 583 -15.61 17.07 -6.72
CA ALA A 583 -15.02 17.30 -8.03
C ALA A 583 -13.58 17.77 -7.86
N GLN A 584 -12.69 17.37 -8.76
CA GLN A 584 -11.28 17.70 -8.66
C GLN A 584 -10.67 17.93 -10.02
N TYR A 585 -9.88 18.99 -10.13
CA TYR A 585 -8.96 19.22 -11.23
C TYR A 585 -7.53 19.02 -10.74
N ARG A 586 -6.72 18.31 -11.53
CA ARG A 586 -5.29 18.13 -11.35
C ARG A 586 -4.57 18.43 -12.64
N HIS A 587 -3.37 18.97 -12.54
CA HIS A 587 -2.42 18.91 -13.64
C HIS A 587 -1.02 18.68 -13.12
N TYR A 588 -0.17 18.09 -13.97
CA TYR A 588 1.26 18.14 -13.76
C TYR A 588 2.01 18.19 -15.08
N ASN A 589 3.23 18.72 -14.98
CA ASN A 589 4.21 18.79 -16.05
C ASN A 589 5.48 18.06 -15.58
N SER A 590 6.15 17.33 -16.46
CA SER A 590 7.45 16.72 -16.16
C SER A 590 8.53 17.12 -17.16
N PHE A 591 9.74 17.24 -16.63
CA PHE A 591 10.97 17.55 -17.34
C PHE A 591 12.08 16.60 -16.90
N ASP A 592 13.11 16.41 -17.73
CA ASP A 592 14.38 15.84 -17.28
C ASP A 592 15.41 16.94 -16.94
N PHE A 593 16.60 16.55 -16.47
CA PHE A 593 17.66 17.51 -16.10
C PHE A 593 18.35 18.17 -17.30
N ASP A 594 18.09 17.70 -18.51
CA ASP A 594 18.50 18.37 -19.76
C ASP A 594 17.49 19.47 -20.18
N GLY A 595 16.40 19.63 -19.42
CA GLY A 595 15.36 20.63 -19.65
C GLY A 595 14.30 20.20 -20.68
N ASN A 596 14.32 18.94 -21.11
CA ASN A 596 13.33 18.42 -22.04
C ASN A 596 11.95 18.37 -21.39
N TYR A 597 10.98 19.05 -21.98
CA TYR A 597 9.58 18.91 -21.57
C TYR A 597 9.05 17.55 -22.02
N ASN A 598 8.73 16.66 -21.09
CA ASN A 598 8.42 15.26 -21.39
C ASN A 598 6.92 14.97 -21.28
N VAL A 599 6.25 15.35 -20.18
CA VAL A 599 4.82 15.07 -20.00
C VAL A 599 4.06 16.33 -19.64
N ALA A 600 2.87 16.47 -20.21
CA ALA A 600 1.83 17.39 -19.78
C ALA A 600 0.56 16.58 -19.53
N GLU A 601 -0.04 16.67 -18.36
CA GLU A 601 -1.28 15.94 -18.03
C GLU A 601 -2.29 16.88 -17.37
N HIS A 602 -3.54 16.81 -17.83
CA HIS A 602 -4.71 17.44 -17.22
C HIS A 602 -5.71 16.37 -16.83
N ARG A 603 -6.22 16.43 -15.61
CA ARG A 603 -7.13 15.42 -15.07
C ARG A 603 -8.31 16.08 -14.37
N LEU A 604 -9.50 15.62 -14.69
CA LEU A 604 -10.76 15.96 -14.04
C LEU A 604 -11.34 14.69 -13.42
N ASP A 605 -11.63 14.72 -12.13
CA ASP A 605 -12.26 13.62 -11.40
C ASP A 605 -13.58 14.09 -10.79
N GLY A 606 -14.58 13.22 -10.78
CA GLY A 606 -15.89 13.46 -10.21
C GLY A 606 -16.36 12.24 -9.42
N PHE A 607 -16.92 12.49 -8.24
CA PHE A 607 -17.59 11.49 -7.43
C PHE A 607 -18.93 12.05 -6.95
N ALA A 608 -19.99 11.26 -7.07
CA ALA A 608 -21.31 11.60 -6.58
C ALA A 608 -21.93 10.42 -5.83
N GLN A 609 -22.41 10.67 -4.62
CA GLN A 609 -23.20 9.72 -3.83
C GLN A 609 -24.64 10.21 -3.74
N PHE A 610 -25.58 9.35 -4.10
CA PHE A 610 -27.01 9.64 -4.08
C PHE A 610 -27.65 9.31 -2.73
N LYS A 611 -28.83 9.86 -2.45
CA LYS A 611 -29.60 9.59 -1.21
C LYS A 611 -29.94 8.12 -0.99
N ASN A 612 -30.09 7.36 -2.07
CA ASN A 612 -30.26 5.90 -2.04
C ASN A 612 -28.94 5.12 -1.86
N ASN A 613 -27.82 5.78 -1.57
CA ASN A 613 -26.46 5.23 -1.39
C ASN A 613 -25.81 4.62 -2.62
N TRP A 614 -26.37 4.83 -3.82
CA TRP A 614 -25.63 4.57 -5.04
C TRP A 614 -24.50 5.58 -5.20
N GLY A 615 -23.40 5.14 -5.78
CA GLY A 615 -22.23 5.96 -6.07
C GLY A 615 -21.90 5.95 -7.56
N ILE A 616 -21.46 7.08 -8.07
CA ILE A 616 -20.82 7.19 -9.39
C ILE A 616 -19.46 7.84 -9.21
N GLU A 617 -18.46 7.26 -9.86
CA GLU A 617 -17.14 7.84 -10.03
C GLU A 617 -16.85 8.00 -11.52
N THR A 618 -16.29 9.13 -11.93
CA THR A 618 -15.86 9.35 -13.30
C THR A 618 -14.61 10.21 -13.35
N GLY A 619 -13.81 10.04 -14.39
CA GLY A 619 -12.72 10.96 -14.65
C GLY A 619 -12.31 11.02 -16.11
N PHE A 620 -11.74 12.16 -16.46
CA PHE A 620 -11.20 12.47 -17.78
C PHE A 620 -9.74 12.92 -17.62
N ILE A 621 -8.83 12.29 -18.35
CA ILE A 621 -7.41 12.62 -18.36
C ILE A 621 -7.01 12.92 -19.80
N HIS A 622 -6.36 14.05 -20.01
CA HIS A 622 -5.82 14.44 -21.30
C HIS A 622 -4.31 14.67 -21.16
N LYS A 623 -3.53 13.92 -21.93
CA LYS A 623 -2.08 14.11 -22.05
C LYS A 623 -1.74 14.67 -23.42
N PRO A 624 -1.71 16.01 -23.59
CA PRO A 624 -1.36 16.62 -24.87
C PRO A 624 0.11 16.44 -25.25
N ARG A 625 0.96 16.01 -24.30
CA ARG A 625 2.37 15.72 -24.51
C ARG A 625 2.78 14.51 -23.68
N ASN A 626 3.39 13.52 -24.34
CA ASN A 626 3.71 12.24 -23.72
C ASN A 626 5.03 11.67 -24.29
N TYR A 627 6.16 12.03 -23.68
CA TYR A 627 7.46 11.43 -23.99
C TYR A 627 7.88 10.48 -22.87
N ASN A 628 8.46 9.36 -23.25
CA ASN A 628 8.95 8.36 -22.33
C ASN A 628 10.41 8.02 -22.66
N VAL A 629 11.30 8.20 -21.66
CA VAL A 629 12.74 8.00 -21.80
C VAL A 629 13.19 6.54 -21.65
N SER A 630 12.32 5.66 -21.15
CA SER A 630 12.66 4.25 -20.87
C SER A 630 12.08 3.26 -21.88
N THR A 631 11.16 3.69 -22.76
CA THR A 631 10.51 2.80 -23.75
C THR A 631 11.52 2.03 -24.59
N LEU A 632 12.58 2.69 -25.06
CA LEU A 632 13.61 2.07 -25.91
C LEU A 632 14.83 1.57 -25.12
N ARG A 633 14.71 1.40 -23.80
CA ARG A 633 15.70 0.76 -22.91
C ARG A 633 17.15 1.24 -23.12
N GLY A 634 17.37 2.56 -23.20
CA GLY A 634 18.67 3.17 -23.49
C GLY A 634 18.74 3.86 -24.87
N GLY A 635 17.73 3.66 -25.71
CA GLY A 635 17.55 4.47 -26.92
C GLY A 635 17.05 5.89 -26.65
N PRO A 636 16.84 6.70 -27.70
CA PRO A 636 16.36 8.07 -27.55
C PRO A 636 14.98 8.09 -26.89
N ARG A 637 14.60 9.23 -26.30
CA ARG A 637 13.25 9.38 -25.73
C ARG A 637 12.21 9.15 -26.83
N PHE A 638 11.19 8.39 -26.48
CA PHE A 638 10.15 8.01 -27.42
C PHE A 638 8.90 8.87 -27.23
N ARG A 639 8.39 9.42 -28.33
CA ARG A 639 7.13 10.16 -28.34
C ARG A 639 5.95 9.22 -28.51
N PHE A 640 5.10 9.19 -27.50
CA PHE A 640 3.75 8.67 -27.64
C PHE A 640 2.81 9.75 -28.18
N SER A 641 1.84 9.31 -28.97
CA SER A 641 0.75 10.14 -29.45
C SER A 641 -0.10 10.66 -28.28
N LYS A 642 -0.82 11.76 -28.52
CA LYS A 642 -1.67 12.40 -27.51
C LYS A 642 -2.67 11.39 -26.97
N GLU A 643 -2.85 11.35 -25.67
CA GLU A 643 -3.64 10.31 -24.99
C GLU A 643 -4.85 10.93 -24.30
N ASN A 644 -6.01 10.29 -24.43
CA ASN A 644 -7.21 10.60 -23.68
C ASN A 644 -7.64 9.37 -22.87
N ILE A 645 -7.79 9.54 -21.57
CA ILE A 645 -8.25 8.49 -20.66
C ILE A 645 -9.61 8.90 -20.10
N ASN A 646 -10.56 7.98 -20.13
CA ASN A 646 -11.87 8.12 -19.55
C ASN A 646 -12.12 6.93 -18.64
N TYR A 647 -12.68 7.17 -17.47
CA TYR A 647 -13.18 6.10 -16.64
C TYR A 647 -14.53 6.43 -16.05
N PHE A 648 -15.32 5.39 -15.82
CA PHE A 648 -16.64 5.49 -15.22
C PHE A 648 -16.90 4.23 -14.40
N PHE A 649 -17.30 4.42 -13.15
CA PHE A 649 -17.71 3.35 -12.25
C PHE A 649 -19.03 3.71 -11.58
N ILE A 650 -19.87 2.70 -11.42
CA ILE A 650 -21.12 2.78 -10.66
C ILE A 650 -21.12 1.70 -9.58
N GLY A 651 -21.60 2.05 -8.40
CA GLY A 651 -21.74 1.14 -7.27
C GLY A 651 -23.12 1.21 -6.64
N SER A 652 -23.67 0.05 -6.26
CA SER A 652 -24.91 -0.06 -5.51
C SER A 652 -24.72 0.27 -4.03
N ASP A 653 -25.83 0.40 -3.30
CA ASP A 653 -25.86 0.56 -1.86
C ASP A 653 -25.12 -0.57 -1.10
N SER A 654 -24.03 -0.23 -0.43
CA SER A 654 -23.16 -1.17 0.31
C SER A 654 -23.85 -1.85 1.50
N ARG A 655 -25.02 -1.38 1.92
CA ARG A 655 -25.77 -1.96 3.04
C ARG A 655 -26.57 -3.19 2.65
N LYS A 656 -26.87 -3.36 1.36
CA LYS A 656 -27.68 -4.49 0.88
C LYS A 656 -26.93 -5.81 1.01
N LYS A 657 -27.66 -6.93 1.02
CA LYS A 657 -27.06 -8.27 1.05
C LYS A 657 -26.29 -8.57 -0.23
N PHE A 658 -26.79 -8.08 -1.37
CA PHE A 658 -26.09 -8.15 -2.64
C PHE A 658 -25.61 -6.74 -3.02
N VAL A 659 -24.30 -6.58 -3.09
CA VAL A 659 -23.62 -5.34 -3.45
C VAL A 659 -22.89 -5.60 -4.75
N TYR A 660 -23.03 -4.70 -5.71
CA TYR A 660 -22.31 -4.78 -6.95
C TYR A 660 -21.78 -3.41 -7.36
N SER A 661 -20.66 -3.43 -8.04
CA SER A 661 -20.10 -2.27 -8.71
C SER A 661 -19.45 -2.71 -10.01
N GLY A 662 -19.41 -1.82 -10.97
CA GLY A 662 -18.81 -2.11 -12.26
C GLY A 662 -18.50 -0.83 -13.01
N GLY A 663 -17.57 -0.94 -13.94
CA GLY A 663 -17.13 0.19 -14.71
C GLY A 663 -16.06 -0.18 -15.71
N TYR A 664 -15.53 0.86 -16.34
CA TYR A 664 -14.48 0.73 -17.33
C TYR A 664 -13.43 1.82 -17.17
N VAL A 665 -12.25 1.52 -17.71
CA VAL A 665 -11.21 2.49 -18.04
C VAL A 665 -10.92 2.34 -19.52
N ILE A 666 -10.96 3.44 -20.27
CA ILE A 666 -10.58 3.50 -21.68
C ILE A 666 -9.46 4.54 -21.79
N SER A 667 -8.32 4.16 -22.34
CA SER A 667 -7.27 5.07 -22.76
C SER A 667 -7.02 4.89 -24.24
N GLU A 668 -7.05 5.99 -25.00
CA GLU A 668 -6.87 5.97 -26.45
C GLU A 668 -5.89 7.06 -26.88
N ALA A 669 -4.88 6.66 -27.66
CA ALA A 669 -4.05 7.58 -28.40
C ALA A 669 -4.84 8.15 -29.60
N VAL A 670 -4.75 9.46 -29.84
CA VAL A 670 -5.49 10.16 -30.92
C VAL A 670 -5.26 9.52 -32.29
N ASP A 671 -4.05 9.02 -32.54
CA ASP A 671 -3.63 8.44 -33.82
C ASP A 671 -3.78 6.91 -33.83
N LYS A 672 -4.44 6.35 -32.81
CA LYS A 672 -4.60 4.90 -32.58
C LYS A 672 -3.29 4.11 -32.47
N GLN A 673 -2.19 4.79 -32.10
CA GLN A 673 -0.91 4.17 -31.77
C GLN A 673 -1.09 3.05 -30.72
N PHE A 674 -1.89 3.32 -29.69
CA PHE A 674 -2.28 2.32 -28.70
C PHE A 674 -3.70 2.60 -28.21
N THR A 675 -4.37 1.57 -27.73
CA THR A 675 -5.58 1.68 -26.94
C THR A 675 -5.50 0.75 -25.74
N TYR A 676 -6.21 1.11 -24.68
CA TYR A 676 -6.34 0.30 -23.49
C TYR A 676 -7.80 0.32 -23.04
N LEU A 677 -8.38 -0.85 -22.85
CA LEU A 677 -9.69 -1.05 -22.27
C LEU A 677 -9.51 -1.94 -21.04
N GLU A 678 -10.02 -1.50 -19.89
CA GLU A 678 -10.22 -2.34 -18.73
C GLU A 678 -11.71 -2.36 -18.40
N LEU A 679 -12.25 -3.56 -18.19
CA LEU A 679 -13.58 -3.79 -17.64
C LEU A 679 -13.39 -4.44 -16.27
N SER A 680 -13.93 -3.82 -15.24
CA SER A 680 -13.87 -4.34 -13.88
C SER A 680 -15.26 -4.38 -13.30
N ALA A 681 -15.60 -5.50 -12.67
CA ALA A 681 -16.79 -5.62 -11.84
C ALA A 681 -16.41 -6.18 -10.48
N ARG A 682 -17.20 -5.87 -9.46
CA ARG A 682 -17.15 -6.50 -8.15
C ARG A 682 -18.56 -6.84 -7.76
N MET A 683 -18.78 -8.09 -7.39
CA MET A 683 -20.03 -8.57 -6.81
C MET A 683 -19.72 -9.14 -5.43
N SER A 684 -20.53 -8.81 -4.45
CA SER A 684 -20.41 -9.30 -3.09
C SER A 684 -21.78 -9.68 -2.56
N TYR A 685 -21.89 -10.87 -1.98
CA TYR A 685 -23.13 -11.43 -1.49
C TYR A 685 -22.96 -11.90 -0.04
N GLN A 686 -23.84 -11.40 0.83
CA GLN A 686 -23.93 -11.74 2.24
C GLN A 686 -25.24 -12.51 2.49
N PRO A 687 -25.30 -13.81 2.18
CA PRO A 687 -26.51 -14.63 2.35
C PRO A 687 -26.96 -14.72 3.83
N THR A 688 -26.00 -14.88 4.73
CA THR A 688 -26.20 -14.98 6.19
C THR A 688 -25.29 -13.99 6.90
N ASP A 689 -25.49 -13.78 8.20
CA ASP A 689 -24.61 -12.91 8.99
C ASP A 689 -23.16 -13.44 9.04
N ALA A 690 -22.95 -14.75 8.91
CA ALA A 690 -21.64 -15.41 9.02
C ALA A 690 -20.88 -15.59 7.69
N LEU A 691 -21.57 -15.51 6.53
CA LEU A 691 -21.00 -15.86 5.23
C LEU A 691 -20.96 -14.66 4.30
N ASN A 692 -19.76 -14.29 3.86
CA ASN A 692 -19.52 -13.32 2.81
C ASN A 692 -18.87 -14.00 1.60
N LEU A 693 -19.43 -13.77 0.42
CA LEU A 693 -18.89 -14.22 -0.86
C LEU A 693 -18.58 -13.00 -1.71
N SER A 694 -17.45 -12.97 -2.38
CA SER A 694 -17.16 -11.93 -3.37
C SER A 694 -16.39 -12.45 -4.56
N ILE A 695 -16.67 -11.84 -5.71
CA ILE A 695 -15.95 -12.07 -6.95
C ILE A 695 -15.62 -10.71 -7.57
N ARG A 696 -14.40 -10.56 -8.08
CA ARG A 696 -13.94 -9.39 -8.80
C ARG A 696 -13.27 -9.79 -10.11
N PRO A 697 -14.04 -9.97 -11.21
CA PRO A 697 -13.46 -10.16 -12.52
C PRO A 697 -12.91 -8.84 -13.07
N VAL A 698 -11.73 -8.92 -13.68
CA VAL A 698 -11.09 -7.83 -14.42
C VAL A 698 -10.63 -8.39 -15.77
N TYR A 699 -11.09 -7.76 -16.85
CA TYR A 699 -10.61 -8.02 -18.20
C TYR A 699 -9.94 -6.77 -18.73
N SER A 700 -8.76 -6.91 -19.34
CA SER A 700 -8.12 -5.81 -20.03
C SER A 700 -7.62 -6.21 -21.42
N LYS A 701 -7.62 -5.23 -22.32
CA LYS A 701 -7.09 -5.34 -23.68
C LYS A 701 -6.23 -4.11 -23.97
N ASN A 702 -5.00 -4.32 -24.41
CA ASN A 702 -3.98 -3.27 -24.54
C ASN A 702 -3.20 -3.38 -25.86
N PRO A 703 -3.83 -3.16 -27.03
CA PRO A 703 -3.12 -3.15 -28.30
C PRO A 703 -2.21 -1.93 -28.42
N ASN A 704 -0.99 -2.11 -28.93
CA ASN A 704 -0.01 -1.05 -29.11
C ASN A 704 0.86 -1.33 -30.33
N GLN A 705 1.03 -0.37 -31.23
CA GLN A 705 1.80 -0.52 -32.47
C GLN A 705 3.33 -0.44 -32.29
N THR A 706 3.77 0.00 -31.12
CA THR A 706 5.15 0.39 -30.84
C THR A 706 5.67 -0.27 -29.55
N GLN A 707 5.26 -1.50 -29.30
CA GLN A 707 5.71 -2.28 -28.16
C GLN A 707 7.18 -2.69 -28.36
N TYR A 708 8.04 -2.32 -27.42
CA TYR A 708 9.46 -2.68 -27.48
C TYR A 708 9.66 -4.20 -27.51
N VAL A 709 10.50 -4.67 -28.43
CA VAL A 709 10.88 -6.09 -28.58
C VAL A 709 12.34 -6.28 -28.20
N ALA A 710 13.25 -5.61 -28.91
CA ALA A 710 14.68 -5.81 -28.75
C ALA A 710 15.48 -4.59 -29.22
N THR A 711 16.75 -4.54 -28.82
CA THR A 711 17.76 -3.65 -29.41
C THR A 711 18.88 -4.52 -29.96
N ARG A 712 19.33 -4.23 -31.18
CA ARG A 712 20.42 -4.93 -31.88
C ARG A 712 21.40 -3.94 -32.47
N GLU A 713 22.65 -4.33 -32.61
CA GLU A 713 23.66 -3.51 -33.29
C GLU A 713 23.76 -3.92 -34.75
N VAL A 714 23.65 -2.96 -35.67
CA VAL A 714 23.74 -3.19 -37.12
C VAL A 714 24.72 -2.16 -37.69
N ASN A 715 25.83 -2.63 -38.27
CA ASN A 715 26.88 -1.77 -38.83
C ASN A 715 27.37 -0.65 -37.87
N GLY A 716 27.40 -0.95 -36.57
CA GLY A 716 27.84 -0.01 -35.51
C GLY A 716 26.80 1.05 -35.11
N THR A 717 25.53 0.87 -35.49
CA THR A 717 24.41 1.70 -35.05
C THR A 717 23.35 0.82 -34.38
N SER A 718 22.84 1.27 -33.23
CA SER A 718 21.75 0.59 -32.53
C SER A 718 20.44 0.65 -33.33
N ARG A 719 19.85 -0.51 -33.57
CA ARG A 719 18.53 -0.73 -34.14
C ARG A 719 17.54 -1.04 -33.02
N TYR A 720 16.58 -0.15 -32.78
CA TYR A 720 15.52 -0.34 -31.78
C TYR A 720 14.29 -0.95 -32.44
N ILE A 721 14.00 -2.20 -32.09
CA ILE A 721 12.96 -3.02 -32.72
C ILE A 721 11.71 -2.94 -31.85
N THR A 722 10.60 -2.58 -32.48
CA THR A 722 9.27 -2.57 -31.87
C THR A 722 8.29 -3.33 -32.74
N ALA A 723 7.08 -3.59 -32.26
CA ALA A 723 6.06 -4.24 -33.05
C ALA A 723 4.66 -3.90 -32.53
N ASN A 724 3.66 -4.28 -33.32
CA ASN A 724 2.30 -4.32 -32.84
C ASN A 724 2.17 -5.46 -31.83
N ILE A 725 1.64 -5.20 -30.64
CA ILE A 725 1.19 -6.21 -29.70
C ILE A 725 -0.34 -6.16 -29.58
N GLU A 726 -0.98 -7.32 -29.56
CA GLU A 726 -2.33 -7.50 -29.03
C GLU A 726 -2.25 -8.22 -27.69
N GLN A 727 -2.24 -7.45 -26.60
CA GLN A 727 -2.25 -8.00 -25.25
C GLN A 727 -3.68 -8.10 -24.71
N GLN A 728 -4.01 -9.24 -24.11
CA GLN A 728 -5.25 -9.45 -23.36
C GLN A 728 -4.94 -10.07 -22.01
N THR A 729 -5.63 -9.63 -20.97
CA THR A 729 -5.49 -10.18 -19.62
C THR A 729 -6.86 -10.38 -19.00
N LEU A 730 -7.08 -11.55 -18.41
CA LEU A 730 -8.26 -11.90 -17.64
C LEU A 730 -7.81 -12.33 -16.25
N SER A 731 -8.41 -11.74 -15.23
CA SER A 731 -8.24 -12.20 -13.86
C SER A 731 -9.58 -12.20 -13.14
N ALA A 732 -9.75 -13.08 -12.17
CA ALA A 732 -10.92 -13.06 -11.31
C ALA A 732 -10.50 -13.37 -9.89
N GLN A 733 -10.70 -12.43 -8.98
CA GLN A 733 -10.46 -12.66 -7.55
C GLN A 733 -11.73 -13.20 -6.92
N PHE A 734 -11.64 -14.39 -6.32
CA PHE A 734 -12.71 -15.01 -5.54
C PHE A 734 -12.33 -14.96 -4.07
N ARG A 735 -13.26 -14.52 -3.22
CA ARG A 735 -13.12 -14.59 -1.77
C ARG A 735 -14.38 -15.16 -1.14
N LEU A 736 -14.20 -16.10 -0.23
CA LEU A 736 -15.23 -16.60 0.66
C LEU A 736 -14.72 -16.47 2.09
N ASN A 737 -15.51 -15.80 2.93
CA ASN A 737 -15.25 -15.69 4.36
C ASN A 737 -16.43 -16.30 5.09
N TYR A 738 -16.17 -17.35 5.86
CA TYR A 738 -17.14 -17.98 6.76
C TYR A 738 -16.66 -17.79 8.20
N THR A 739 -17.38 -16.97 8.96
CA THR A 739 -17.05 -16.62 10.34
C THR A 739 -17.94 -17.40 11.29
N PHE A 740 -17.40 -18.41 11.99
CA PHE A 740 -18.14 -19.16 13.01
C PHE A 740 -18.35 -18.32 14.27
N THR A 741 -17.29 -17.63 14.69
CA THR A 741 -17.26 -16.61 15.76
C THR A 741 -16.21 -15.57 15.37
N PRO A 742 -16.17 -14.37 16.00
CA PRO A 742 -15.12 -13.39 15.71
C PRO A 742 -13.68 -13.92 15.86
N ASN A 743 -13.50 -14.99 16.64
CA ASN A 743 -12.21 -15.64 16.91
C ASN A 743 -11.97 -16.95 16.13
N PHE A 744 -12.95 -17.43 15.37
CA PHE A 744 -12.85 -18.68 14.61
C PHE A 744 -13.46 -18.54 13.22
N SER A 745 -12.63 -18.65 12.19
CA SER A 745 -13.03 -18.35 10.80
C SER A 745 -12.35 -19.25 9.79
N LEU A 746 -13.07 -19.54 8.70
CA LEU A 746 -12.55 -20.16 7.49
C LEU A 746 -12.56 -19.12 6.36
N GLN A 747 -11.42 -18.96 5.68
CA GLN A 747 -11.26 -18.04 4.56
C GLN A 747 -10.74 -18.79 3.35
N PHE A 748 -11.33 -18.52 2.21
CA PHE A 748 -10.88 -19.04 0.92
C PHE A 748 -10.62 -17.89 -0.03
N TYR A 749 -9.47 -17.92 -0.68
CA TYR A 749 -9.05 -17.00 -1.72
C TYR A 749 -8.63 -17.79 -2.95
N ALA A 750 -9.05 -17.34 -4.13
CA ALA A 750 -8.51 -17.84 -5.39
C ALA A 750 -8.37 -16.71 -6.40
N GLN A 751 -7.29 -16.72 -7.16
CA GLN A 751 -7.03 -15.78 -8.26
C GLN A 751 -6.50 -16.53 -9.48
N PRO A 752 -7.38 -17.05 -10.35
CA PRO A 752 -7.01 -17.31 -11.73
C PRO A 752 -6.59 -16.01 -12.43
N PHE A 753 -5.46 -16.07 -13.13
CA PHE A 753 -4.88 -14.99 -13.92
C PHE A 753 -4.36 -15.58 -15.23
N VAL A 754 -4.75 -14.99 -16.34
CA VAL A 754 -4.24 -15.34 -17.67
C VAL A 754 -3.92 -14.08 -18.44
N SER A 755 -2.76 -14.04 -19.07
CA SER A 755 -2.37 -12.97 -19.99
C SER A 755 -1.77 -13.55 -21.25
N THR A 756 -2.24 -13.08 -22.40
CA THR A 756 -1.67 -13.41 -23.72
C THR A 756 -1.17 -12.15 -24.40
N GLY A 757 -0.10 -12.27 -25.18
CA GLY A 757 0.42 -11.21 -26.05
C GLY A 757 0.78 -11.80 -27.40
N ARG A 758 0.25 -11.20 -28.48
CA ARG A 758 0.54 -11.57 -29.87
C ARG A 758 1.22 -10.42 -30.59
N TYR A 759 2.40 -10.65 -31.14
CA TYR A 759 3.21 -9.67 -31.82
C TYR A 759 3.06 -9.83 -33.33
N SER A 760 2.97 -8.71 -34.02
CA SER A 760 2.83 -8.65 -35.48
C SER A 760 3.40 -7.33 -35.99
N ASN A 761 3.58 -7.21 -37.32
CA ASN A 761 4.05 -5.97 -37.96
C ASN A 761 5.30 -5.40 -37.26
N PHE A 762 6.34 -6.23 -37.16
CA PHE A 762 7.63 -5.81 -36.61
C PHE A 762 8.19 -4.62 -37.39
N ASN A 763 8.80 -3.72 -36.66
CA ASN A 763 9.32 -2.47 -37.18
C ASN A 763 10.53 -2.02 -36.38
N TYR A 764 11.22 -1.01 -36.89
CA TYR A 764 12.32 -0.37 -36.18
C TYR A 764 12.17 1.15 -36.18
N ILE A 765 12.69 1.76 -35.12
CA ILE A 765 12.59 3.21 -34.92
C ILE A 765 13.54 3.96 -35.86
N THR A 766 13.00 4.98 -36.54
CA THR A 766 13.71 5.87 -37.47
C THR A 766 13.88 7.27 -36.88
N ASP A 767 12.79 7.89 -36.38
CA ASP A 767 12.79 9.14 -35.61
C ASP A 767 11.84 9.02 -34.41
N ALA A 768 12.40 8.68 -33.25
CA ALA A 768 11.63 8.47 -32.02
C ALA A 768 10.79 9.67 -31.57
N THR A 769 11.05 10.87 -32.10
CA THR A 769 10.44 12.13 -31.65
C THR A 769 9.53 12.80 -32.68
N ALA A 770 9.44 12.25 -33.89
CA ALA A 770 8.64 12.80 -34.99
C ALA A 770 7.19 13.08 -34.58
N ASP A 771 6.61 14.15 -35.12
CA ASP A 771 5.24 14.56 -34.79
C ASP A 771 4.21 13.51 -35.24
N ASN A 772 4.32 12.99 -36.46
CA ASN A 772 3.43 11.96 -36.99
C ASN A 772 3.91 10.57 -36.56
N LEU A 773 2.98 9.64 -36.33
CA LEU A 773 3.30 8.28 -35.91
C LEU A 773 4.09 7.51 -36.98
N GLU A 774 3.71 7.63 -38.25
CA GLU A 774 4.31 6.90 -39.38
C GLU A 774 5.77 7.27 -39.63
N ASP A 775 6.18 8.49 -39.27
CA ASP A 775 7.56 8.95 -39.40
C ASP A 775 8.47 8.37 -38.30
N ARG A 776 7.90 7.77 -37.24
CA ARG A 776 8.67 7.28 -36.08
C ARG A 776 9.29 5.91 -36.27
N PHE A 777 8.71 5.09 -37.13
CA PHE A 777 9.17 3.73 -37.35
C PHE A 777 8.98 3.30 -38.80
N GLN A 778 9.79 2.33 -39.23
CA GLN A 778 9.64 1.67 -40.52
C GLN A 778 9.33 0.19 -40.31
N LEU A 779 8.27 -0.30 -40.95
CA LEU A 779 7.92 -1.73 -40.96
C LEU A 779 8.96 -2.53 -41.73
N TYR A 780 9.27 -3.74 -41.24
CA TYR A 780 9.97 -4.72 -42.08
C TYR A 780 9.04 -5.23 -43.17
N ASN A 781 9.57 -5.42 -44.37
CA ASN A 781 8.84 -6.05 -45.47
C ASN A 781 9.09 -7.57 -45.50
N ASP A 782 8.32 -8.30 -46.30
CA ASP A 782 8.37 -9.77 -46.39
C ASP A 782 9.73 -10.33 -46.85
N ASN A 783 10.56 -9.52 -47.53
CA ASN A 783 11.92 -9.93 -47.91
C ASN A 783 12.93 -9.71 -46.78
N GLN A 784 12.63 -8.82 -45.82
CA GLN A 784 13.52 -8.47 -44.72
C GLN A 784 13.33 -9.34 -43.48
N ILE A 785 12.12 -9.83 -43.21
CA ILE A 785 11.82 -10.60 -42.00
C ILE A 785 11.34 -12.01 -42.32
N SER A 786 11.93 -12.99 -41.67
CA SER A 786 11.52 -14.40 -41.76
C SER A 786 11.48 -15.03 -40.36
N LEU A 787 10.58 -15.98 -40.16
CA LEU A 787 10.46 -16.73 -38.89
C LEU A 787 10.91 -18.17 -39.12
N GLU A 788 11.96 -18.59 -38.41
CA GLU A 788 12.46 -19.97 -38.45
C GLU A 788 12.70 -20.46 -37.01
N ASN A 789 12.14 -21.62 -36.65
CA ASN A 789 12.32 -22.25 -35.34
C ASN A 789 12.08 -21.31 -34.14
N GLY A 790 11.07 -20.43 -34.21
CA GLY A 790 10.73 -19.49 -33.14
C GLY A 790 11.65 -18.27 -33.02
N THR A 791 12.52 -18.04 -34.01
CA THR A 791 13.42 -16.89 -34.09
C THR A 791 13.13 -16.10 -35.36
N TYR A 792 12.94 -14.79 -35.21
CA TYR A 792 12.86 -13.87 -36.34
C TYR A 792 14.27 -13.53 -36.82
N ASN A 793 14.54 -13.83 -38.08
CA ASN A 793 15.77 -13.49 -38.78
C ASN A 793 15.52 -12.27 -39.66
N ILE A 794 16.36 -11.25 -39.51
CA ILE A 794 16.27 -9.99 -40.24
C ILE A 794 17.42 -9.85 -41.23
N ASP A 795 17.10 -9.61 -42.49
CA ASP A 795 17.99 -9.14 -43.55
C ASP A 795 17.69 -7.66 -43.81
N ASP A 796 18.36 -6.77 -43.07
CA ASP A 796 18.21 -5.32 -43.18
C ASP A 796 18.68 -4.80 -44.54
N THR A 797 19.64 -5.51 -45.17
CA THR A 797 20.29 -5.09 -46.43
C THR A 797 19.68 -5.70 -47.70
N GLU A 798 18.70 -6.59 -47.55
CA GLU A 798 18.03 -7.34 -48.63
C GLU A 798 19.02 -8.07 -49.56
N ASN A 799 20.12 -8.57 -48.99
CA ASN A 799 21.20 -9.23 -49.75
C ASN A 799 21.11 -10.78 -49.70
N GLY A 800 20.10 -11.32 -49.02
CA GLY A 800 19.87 -12.74 -48.80
C GLY A 800 20.60 -13.32 -47.58
N THR A 801 21.20 -12.49 -46.73
CA THR A 801 21.90 -12.91 -45.50
C THR A 801 21.30 -12.25 -44.27
N THR A 802 21.16 -13.02 -43.18
CA THR A 802 20.63 -12.50 -41.92
C THR A 802 21.65 -11.58 -41.25
N ASP A 803 21.30 -10.31 -41.09
CA ASP A 803 22.10 -9.31 -40.37
C ASP A 803 22.00 -9.49 -38.85
N TYR A 804 20.80 -9.80 -38.33
CA TYR A 804 20.57 -10.07 -36.90
C TYR A 804 19.28 -10.84 -36.67
N SER A 805 19.09 -11.32 -35.45
CA SER A 805 17.90 -12.06 -35.06
C SER A 805 17.41 -11.74 -33.64
N PHE A 806 16.15 -12.06 -33.39
CA PHE A 806 15.52 -12.00 -32.07
C PHE A 806 14.45 -13.08 -31.91
N SER A 807 14.27 -13.55 -30.68
CA SER A 807 13.28 -14.58 -30.35
C SER A 807 11.86 -14.08 -30.57
N ASN A 808 10.93 -14.96 -30.96
CA ASN A 808 9.51 -14.64 -31.02
C ASN A 808 9.03 -14.17 -29.62
N PRO A 809 8.56 -12.92 -29.47
CA PRO A 809 8.13 -12.38 -28.19
C PRO A 809 6.70 -12.78 -27.78
N ASP A 810 6.00 -13.56 -28.59
CA ASP A 810 4.66 -14.07 -28.26
C ASP A 810 4.65 -14.85 -26.95
N PHE A 811 3.60 -14.64 -26.14
CA PHE A 811 3.45 -15.36 -24.89
C PHE A 811 1.99 -15.67 -24.56
N ALA A 812 1.80 -16.77 -23.86
CA ALA A 812 0.60 -17.07 -23.10
C ALA A 812 1.04 -17.47 -21.69
N PHE A 813 0.60 -16.73 -20.68
CA PHE A 813 0.97 -16.96 -19.29
C PHE A 813 -0.27 -17.15 -18.44
N SER A 814 -0.28 -18.21 -17.65
CA SER A 814 -1.34 -18.56 -16.71
C SER A 814 -0.78 -18.69 -15.32
N GLN A 815 -1.56 -18.25 -14.32
CA GLN A 815 -1.25 -18.41 -12.92
C GLN A 815 -2.53 -18.66 -12.12
N LEU A 816 -2.45 -19.55 -11.14
CA LEU A 816 -3.49 -19.78 -10.14
C LEU A 816 -2.83 -19.74 -8.77
N ASN A 817 -3.26 -18.75 -7.98
CA ASN A 817 -2.94 -18.69 -6.56
C ASN A 817 -4.24 -18.98 -5.79
N THR A 818 -4.23 -20.02 -4.97
CA THR A 818 -5.38 -20.39 -4.12
C THR A 818 -4.91 -20.63 -2.69
N ASN A 819 -5.67 -20.11 -1.72
CA ASN A 819 -5.40 -20.30 -0.30
C ASN A 819 -6.70 -20.62 0.44
N LEU A 820 -6.68 -21.63 1.30
CA LEU A 820 -7.71 -21.94 2.28
C LEU A 820 -7.10 -21.84 3.68
N VAL A 821 -7.61 -20.94 4.50
CA VAL A 821 -7.08 -20.62 5.83
C VAL A 821 -8.16 -20.83 6.88
N LEU A 822 -7.97 -21.82 7.74
CA LEU A 822 -8.70 -21.91 9.01
C LEU A 822 -7.86 -21.24 10.10
N ARG A 823 -8.42 -20.21 10.74
CA ARG A 823 -7.80 -19.49 11.86
C ARG A 823 -8.65 -19.65 13.10
N TRP A 824 -7.99 -19.99 14.21
CA TRP A 824 -8.60 -20.03 15.54
C TRP A 824 -7.75 -19.27 16.56
N GLU A 825 -8.30 -18.22 17.13
CA GLU A 825 -7.76 -17.54 18.31
C GLU A 825 -8.40 -18.14 19.57
N TYR A 826 -7.69 -19.06 20.22
CA TYR A 826 -8.21 -19.83 21.35
C TYR A 826 -8.10 -19.08 22.68
N ILE A 827 -7.14 -18.15 22.77
CA ILE A 827 -6.95 -17.18 23.86
C ILE A 827 -6.50 -15.87 23.18
N PRO A 828 -6.85 -14.67 23.69
CA PRO A 828 -6.43 -13.41 23.09
C PRO A 828 -4.93 -13.37 22.75
N GLY A 829 -4.61 -13.16 21.48
CA GLY A 829 -3.24 -13.11 20.95
C GLY A 829 -2.56 -14.46 20.72
N SER A 830 -3.22 -15.59 21.02
CA SER A 830 -2.71 -16.95 20.76
C SER A 830 -3.55 -17.65 19.70
N GLU A 831 -2.90 -18.06 18.61
CA GLU A 831 -3.58 -18.47 17.39
C GLU A 831 -3.08 -19.81 16.84
N LEU A 832 -4.00 -20.56 16.25
CA LEU A 832 -3.74 -21.74 15.44
C LEU A 832 -4.18 -21.46 13.99
N PHE A 833 -3.32 -21.81 13.04
CA PHE A 833 -3.59 -21.73 11.61
C PHE A 833 -3.42 -23.09 10.95
N LEU A 834 -4.41 -23.45 10.14
CA LEU A 834 -4.31 -24.51 9.15
C LEU A 834 -4.47 -23.88 7.78
N VAL A 835 -3.44 -23.98 6.96
CA VAL A 835 -3.40 -23.37 5.63
C VAL A 835 -3.17 -24.46 4.59
N TRP A 836 -3.98 -24.45 3.56
CA TRP A 836 -3.71 -25.14 2.30
C TRP A 836 -3.55 -24.10 1.21
N SER A 837 -2.43 -24.17 0.50
CA SER A 837 -2.14 -23.32 -0.64
C SER A 837 -1.94 -24.17 -1.88
N LEU A 838 -2.53 -23.75 -2.98
CA LEU A 838 -2.31 -24.32 -4.30
C LEU A 838 -1.76 -23.21 -5.19
N ASN A 839 -0.53 -23.39 -5.65
CA ASN A 839 0.14 -22.44 -6.51
C ASN A 839 0.60 -23.15 -7.78
N GLY A 840 0.31 -22.54 -8.92
CA GLY A 840 0.86 -22.93 -10.20
C GLY A 840 1.03 -21.71 -11.08
N ASN A 841 2.04 -21.77 -11.93
CA ASN A 841 2.14 -20.90 -13.09
C ASN A 841 2.68 -21.71 -14.28
N ALA A 842 2.38 -21.26 -15.48
CA ALA A 842 2.90 -21.87 -16.70
C ALA A 842 2.98 -20.83 -17.82
N PHE A 843 4.01 -20.97 -18.64
CA PHE A 843 4.02 -20.43 -19.99
C PHE A 843 3.47 -21.50 -20.94
N GLU A 844 2.40 -21.19 -21.64
CA GLU A 844 1.71 -22.09 -22.57
C GLU A 844 2.04 -21.75 -24.02
N GLN A 845 1.60 -22.62 -24.94
CA GLN A 845 1.72 -22.37 -26.38
C GLN A 845 1.02 -21.04 -26.75
N PRO A 846 1.74 -20.08 -27.36
CA PRO A 846 1.19 -18.78 -27.72
C PRO A 846 0.16 -18.82 -28.85
N ASP A 847 -0.46 -19.93 -29.22
CA ASP A 847 -1.54 -19.89 -30.23
C ASP A 847 -2.93 -20.01 -29.58
N ASN A 848 -3.00 -20.35 -28.29
CA ASN A 848 -4.25 -20.56 -27.59
C ASN A 848 -5.00 -19.25 -27.29
N HIS A 849 -6.33 -19.31 -27.32
CA HIS A 849 -7.21 -18.22 -26.90
C HIS A 849 -7.26 -18.12 -25.37
N ILE A 850 -7.47 -16.92 -24.83
CA ILE A 850 -7.44 -16.68 -23.37
C ILE A 850 -8.38 -17.60 -22.56
N ALA A 851 -9.52 -18.01 -23.12
CA ALA A 851 -10.46 -18.92 -22.47
C ALA A 851 -10.00 -20.38 -22.49
N SER A 852 -9.37 -20.85 -23.57
CA SER A 852 -8.80 -22.19 -23.64
C SER A 852 -7.57 -22.30 -22.75
N THR A 853 -6.67 -21.30 -22.81
CA THR A 853 -5.51 -21.17 -21.93
C THR A 853 -5.90 -21.26 -20.44
N LEU A 854 -6.96 -20.56 -20.00
CA LEU A 854 -7.44 -20.69 -18.62
C LEU A 854 -7.94 -22.09 -18.29
N THR A 855 -8.66 -22.73 -19.22
CA THR A 855 -9.26 -24.05 -18.98
C THR A 855 -8.17 -25.12 -18.91
N ASP A 856 -7.29 -25.14 -19.91
CA ASP A 856 -6.15 -26.05 -20.03
C ASP A 856 -5.25 -25.94 -18.80
N PHE A 857 -4.97 -24.71 -18.35
CA PHE A 857 -4.19 -24.50 -17.14
C PHE A 857 -4.84 -25.08 -15.88
N VAL A 858 -6.15 -24.88 -15.70
CA VAL A 858 -6.87 -25.40 -14.53
C VAL A 858 -7.00 -26.92 -14.56
N THR A 859 -7.02 -27.55 -15.74
CA THR A 859 -7.25 -29.00 -15.87
C THR A 859 -5.99 -29.83 -16.09
N GLU A 860 -4.94 -29.28 -16.68
CA GLU A 860 -3.77 -30.03 -17.17
C GLU A 860 -2.43 -29.59 -16.56
N SER A 861 -2.37 -28.43 -15.89
CA SER A 861 -1.10 -27.93 -15.38
C SER A 861 -0.69 -28.55 -14.04
N ARG A 862 0.63 -28.60 -13.83
CA ARG A 862 1.25 -29.15 -12.61
C ARG A 862 1.17 -28.09 -11.51
N HIS A 863 0.40 -28.37 -10.46
CA HIS A 863 0.29 -27.48 -9.31
C HIS A 863 1.12 -27.98 -8.13
N SER A 864 1.72 -27.04 -7.41
CA SER A 864 2.33 -27.31 -6.11
C SER A 864 1.30 -27.09 -5.01
N ASN A 865 1.24 -28.02 -4.06
CA ASN A 865 0.41 -27.93 -2.87
C ASN A 865 1.30 -27.67 -1.67
N THR A 866 0.95 -26.69 -0.85
CA THR A 866 1.60 -26.45 0.43
C THR A 866 0.57 -26.63 1.54
N PHE A 867 0.86 -27.50 2.50
CA PHE A 867 0.09 -27.66 3.73
C PHE A 867 0.90 -27.09 4.88
N LEU A 868 0.28 -26.22 5.66
CA LEU A 868 0.94 -25.50 6.71
C LEU A 868 0.11 -25.53 8.00
N LEU A 869 0.77 -25.90 9.10
CA LEU A 869 0.23 -25.85 10.45
C LEU A 869 1.12 -24.93 11.30
N LYS A 870 0.55 -23.82 11.75
CA LYS A 870 1.23 -22.87 12.63
C LYS A 870 0.50 -22.73 13.95
N ALA A 871 1.22 -22.90 15.05
CA ALA A 871 0.71 -22.64 16.38
C ALA A 871 1.54 -21.53 17.02
N THR A 872 0.85 -20.57 17.62
CA THR A 872 1.44 -19.48 18.40
C THR A 872 0.83 -19.47 19.79
N TYR A 873 1.63 -19.08 20.78
CA TYR A 873 1.15 -18.89 22.15
C TYR A 873 1.71 -17.57 22.66
N ARG A 874 0.85 -16.65 23.08
CA ARG A 874 1.26 -15.34 23.57
C ARG A 874 1.24 -15.30 25.10
N PHE A 875 2.41 -15.08 25.68
CA PHE A 875 2.58 -14.76 27.09
C PHE A 875 2.44 -13.24 27.28
N VAL A 876 1.55 -12.82 28.18
CA VAL A 876 1.43 -11.42 28.63
C VAL A 876 1.88 -11.38 30.07
N LEU A 877 3.02 -10.73 30.33
CA LEU A 877 3.73 -10.77 31.62
C LEU A 877 3.68 -9.43 32.37
#